data_AF-B8C9G5-F1
#
_entry.id   AF-B8C9G5-F1
#
_cell.length_a   1.000
_cell.length_b   1.000
_cell.length_c   1.000
_cell.angle_alpha   90.00
_cell.angle_beta   90.00
_cell.angle_gamma   90.00
#
_symmetry.space_group_name_H-M   'P 1'
#
loop_
_entity.id
_entity.type
_entity.pdbx_description
1 polymer ?
#
loop_
_entity_poly.entity_id
_entity_poly.type
_entity_poly.pdbx_seq_one_letter_code
_entity_poly.pdbx_strand_id
1 'polypeptide(L)'
;MTTGERTTKPHSLEEIVKISAMSGAAGAGAMIANVGALMWLRTTVKYQYRNGVSFPIAIRMLYADGGVPRFYRGVIPALIMAPLSRFGDTAANTGMPILLNSFESTRESSVATKTALASMAAATWRVFLMPVDTIETTMQVTGKFSNVTNKVNADGFAALYRGSFAAASATLIGHFPWYFTYNYLSLKLPEQNDPFRELSRRAFVGFCSSLISDTCSNSIRVVKVYKQSSSEAISYPQVIKTVIRESGVKGMLFRGLETKILVNGLQGIFFSVVWKQFEQAFFGKQINLVPAVGSFSSLISLTGATKMRAPHAFATVVAVATLYSSNAAWMSSLQLQRTVHLDTRRTTASHRSERRCDGAIHQSTILRYSLTGHTAEDTHVLILGGTGFVGSHIIKLLDKKGIQYIAASTKGNDGTIALDLTAADAANQLLDICKTKRVSTIISAVGSIGQDCDYEVNSASGRTASAAFGSEYSDGTLPRYIFIGNSPRVRNLCNTIPSLNEYARGKEESERLLQHTFSRNNEKKYYILKPTFIYGGDDFGLNPPRLPSGIGQILEAFLGLYPIQATSEFLPDILGVTLEAPVNVEAVAGAVVNIALGLCDESNVLERREDIIMAASKRGAVQSDATDEAGRNDRRKELKRILSQRASEYTAEQNFAMLEELERLGTTHTTDGVSLSGRWDFCFDVEPDVGTGFIKELFDDKSSVMRKIVDFQGVHMEIGDEESTIQLVVSLSLFEKQMKLILHTSLSPAPASTDGGTLMLKEKFEGIELNGFRLPYPNAWRKSRYLEFSYLDEEFAIARGSGGEPHFILRSM
;
A
#
# COMPACT_ATOMS: atom_id res chain seq x y z
N MET A 1 -19.99 -7.19 -46.21
CA MET A 1 -21.08 -6.19 -46.15
C MET A 1 -20.45 -4.81 -46.11
N THR A 2 -20.97 -3.93 -46.96
CA THR A 2 -20.78 -2.48 -47.11
C THR A 2 -20.01 -1.76 -45.98
N THR A 3 -18.90 -1.11 -46.37
CA THR A 3 -18.15 -0.13 -45.59
C THR A 3 -18.98 1.13 -45.38
N GLY A 4 -19.72 1.19 -44.27
CA GLY A 4 -20.28 2.44 -43.78
C GLY A 4 -19.17 3.27 -43.15
N GLU A 5 -18.85 4.41 -43.76
CA GLU A 5 -18.10 5.48 -43.12
C GLU A 5 -18.82 5.92 -41.83
N ARG A 6 -18.37 5.41 -40.68
CA ARG A 6 -18.51 6.15 -39.43
C ARG A 6 -17.35 7.12 -39.36
N THR A 7 -17.60 8.36 -39.73
CA THR A 7 -16.78 9.51 -39.34
C THR A 7 -16.83 9.65 -37.82
N THR A 8 -16.04 8.84 -37.11
CA THR A 8 -15.83 9.03 -35.67
C THR A 8 -14.99 10.29 -35.51
N LYS A 9 -15.55 11.33 -34.87
CA LYS A 9 -14.77 12.47 -34.38
C LYS A 9 -13.53 11.92 -33.65
N PRO A 10 -12.34 12.50 -33.85
CA PRO A 10 -11.16 12.08 -33.11
C PRO A 10 -11.44 12.21 -31.61
N HIS A 11 -11.28 11.12 -30.87
CA HIS A 11 -11.44 11.14 -29.42
C HIS A 11 -10.43 12.11 -28.82
N SER A 12 -10.87 12.92 -27.86
CA SER A 12 -9.94 13.74 -27.08
C SER A 12 -9.02 12.83 -26.26
N LEU A 13 -7.83 13.30 -25.90
CA LEU A 13 -6.90 12.50 -25.10
C LEU A 13 -7.52 12.04 -23.77
N GLU A 14 -8.36 12.88 -23.16
CA GLU A 14 -9.11 12.56 -21.94
C GLU A 14 -10.11 11.41 -22.14
N GLU A 15 -10.83 11.38 -23.26
CA GLU A 15 -11.73 10.29 -23.60
C GLU A 15 -10.98 8.98 -23.82
N ILE A 16 -9.83 9.03 -24.50
CA ILE A 16 -8.98 7.85 -24.75
C ILE A 16 -8.49 7.26 -23.42
N VAL A 17 -8.00 8.12 -22.51
CA VAL A 17 -7.56 7.71 -21.17
C VAL A 17 -8.70 7.07 -20.40
N LYS A 18 -9.89 7.69 -20.40
CA LYS A 18 -11.07 7.17 -19.70
C LYS A 18 -11.50 5.80 -20.23
N ILE A 19 -11.62 5.63 -21.55
CA ILE A 19 -12.00 4.36 -22.18
C ILE A 19 -10.96 3.27 -21.84
N SER A 20 -9.68 3.60 -21.93
CA SER A 20 -8.58 2.68 -21.62
C SER A 20 -8.58 2.25 -20.16
N ALA A 21 -8.80 3.20 -19.24
CA ALA A 21 -8.88 2.93 -17.81
C ALA A 21 -10.09 2.05 -17.46
N MET A 22 -11.27 2.32 -18.04
CA MET A 22 -12.45 1.48 -17.82
C MET A 22 -12.23 0.03 -18.30
N SER A 23 -11.63 -0.13 -19.49
CA SER A 23 -11.26 -1.45 -20.04
C SER A 23 -10.24 -2.17 -19.13
N GLY A 24 -9.22 -1.44 -18.69
CA GLY A 24 -8.24 -1.93 -17.72
C GLY A 24 -8.89 -2.39 -16.41
N ALA A 25 -9.83 -1.62 -15.89
CA ALA A 25 -10.48 -1.91 -14.62
C ALA A 25 -11.28 -3.22 -14.65
N ALA A 26 -12.01 -3.46 -15.75
CA ALA A 26 -12.71 -4.72 -15.96
C ALA A 26 -11.73 -5.92 -15.94
N GLY A 27 -10.57 -5.78 -16.60
CA GLY A 27 -9.51 -6.81 -16.60
C GLY A 27 -8.92 -7.06 -15.21
N ALA A 28 -8.74 -6.03 -14.41
CA ALA A 28 -8.17 -6.13 -13.08
C ALA A 28 -9.14 -6.75 -12.05
N GLY A 29 -10.43 -6.41 -12.11
CA GLY A 29 -11.46 -7.03 -11.25
C GLY A 29 -11.52 -8.55 -11.42
N ALA A 30 -11.43 -9.03 -12.67
CA ALA A 30 -11.36 -10.46 -12.98
C ALA A 30 -10.14 -11.16 -12.35
N MET A 31 -9.03 -10.45 -12.21
CA MET A 31 -7.79 -11.02 -11.67
C MET A 31 -7.81 -11.21 -10.15
N ILE A 32 -8.58 -10.41 -9.42
CA ILE A 32 -8.71 -10.55 -7.96
C ILE A 32 -9.29 -11.93 -7.61
N ALA A 33 -10.43 -12.29 -8.24
CA ALA A 33 -11.05 -13.60 -8.07
C ALA A 33 -10.10 -14.75 -8.47
N ASN A 34 -9.33 -14.53 -9.53
CA ASN A 34 -8.36 -15.52 -10.03
C ASN A 34 -7.20 -15.74 -9.05
N VAL A 35 -6.71 -14.67 -8.38
CA VAL A 35 -5.69 -14.81 -7.34
C VAL A 35 -6.23 -15.66 -6.19
N GLY A 36 -7.43 -15.38 -5.69
CA GLY A 36 -8.02 -16.19 -4.62
C GLY A 36 -8.13 -17.68 -4.97
N ALA A 37 -8.67 -17.99 -6.15
CA ALA A 37 -8.95 -19.37 -6.54
C ALA A 37 -7.72 -20.16 -7.03
N LEU A 38 -6.80 -19.52 -7.75
CA LEU A 38 -5.78 -20.22 -8.57
C LEU A 38 -4.34 -19.79 -8.28
N MET A 39 -4.10 -18.98 -7.25
CA MET A 39 -2.73 -18.61 -6.86
C MET A 39 -1.86 -19.83 -6.52
N TRP A 40 -2.41 -20.88 -5.89
CA TRP A 40 -1.63 -22.07 -5.54
C TRP A 40 -0.95 -22.74 -6.75
N LEU A 41 -1.61 -22.73 -7.92
CA LEU A 41 -1.03 -23.20 -9.17
C LEU A 41 0.02 -22.25 -9.72
N ARG A 42 -0.19 -20.93 -9.60
CA ARG A 42 0.82 -19.91 -10.01
C ARG A 42 2.09 -20.03 -9.17
N THR A 43 1.94 -20.19 -7.86
CA THR A 43 3.05 -20.45 -6.92
C THR A 43 3.81 -21.70 -7.34
N THR A 44 3.09 -22.77 -7.71
CA THR A 44 3.69 -24.01 -8.21
C THR A 44 4.50 -23.78 -9.49
N VAL A 45 3.96 -23.06 -10.48
CA VAL A 45 4.68 -22.71 -11.72
C VAL A 45 5.95 -21.92 -11.43
N LYS A 46 5.90 -20.90 -10.56
CA LYS A 46 7.10 -20.12 -10.20
C LYS A 46 8.14 -20.98 -9.48
N TYR A 47 7.70 -21.87 -8.59
CA TYR A 47 8.59 -22.82 -7.94
C TYR A 47 9.27 -23.76 -8.95
N GLN A 48 8.51 -24.26 -9.93
CA GLN A 48 9.06 -25.09 -11.01
C GLN A 48 10.07 -24.32 -11.85
N TYR A 49 9.80 -23.05 -12.19
CA TYR A 49 10.74 -22.21 -12.93
C TYR A 49 12.08 -22.06 -12.21
N ARG A 50 12.08 -21.91 -10.88
CA ARG A 50 13.31 -21.81 -10.09
C ARG A 50 14.04 -23.13 -9.94
N ASN A 51 13.33 -24.21 -9.60
CA ASN A 51 13.93 -25.45 -9.11
C ASN A 51 14.00 -26.59 -10.15
N GLY A 52 13.31 -26.46 -11.29
CA GLY A 52 13.38 -27.46 -12.36
C GLY A 52 12.65 -28.77 -12.10
N VAL A 53 11.82 -28.83 -11.08
CA VAL A 53 11.07 -30.03 -10.70
C VAL A 53 9.75 -30.19 -11.48
N SER A 54 9.26 -31.44 -11.56
CA SER A 54 7.96 -31.75 -12.15
C SER A 54 6.80 -31.29 -11.25
N PHE A 55 5.59 -31.20 -11.81
CA PHE A 55 4.42 -30.70 -11.08
C PHE A 55 4.12 -31.49 -9.78
N PRO A 56 4.05 -32.84 -9.78
CA PRO A 56 3.77 -33.58 -8.56
C PRO A 56 4.85 -33.41 -7.48
N ILE A 57 6.11 -33.27 -7.89
CA ILE A 57 7.23 -33.03 -6.97
C ILE A 57 7.11 -31.63 -6.37
N ALA A 58 6.84 -30.60 -7.19
CA ALA A 58 6.64 -29.24 -6.73
C ALA A 58 5.52 -29.13 -5.69
N ILE A 59 4.37 -29.76 -5.93
CA ILE A 59 3.25 -29.80 -4.96
C ILE A 59 3.68 -30.47 -3.65
N ARG A 60 4.36 -31.61 -3.71
CA ARG A 60 4.82 -32.34 -2.52
C ARG A 60 5.82 -31.51 -1.71
N MET A 61 6.79 -30.87 -2.37
CA MET A 61 7.79 -30.03 -1.70
C MET A 61 7.13 -28.80 -1.07
N LEU A 62 6.26 -28.09 -1.79
CA LEU A 62 5.54 -26.95 -1.25
C LEU A 62 4.63 -27.34 -0.07
N TYR A 63 3.95 -28.48 -0.15
CA TYR A 63 3.12 -28.95 0.96
C TYR A 63 3.98 -29.37 2.17
N ALA A 64 5.14 -30.00 1.96
CA ALA A 64 6.07 -30.34 3.03
C ALA A 64 6.68 -29.09 3.70
N ASP A 65 6.94 -28.03 2.93
CA ASP A 65 7.54 -26.78 3.42
C ASP A 65 6.60 -25.98 4.35
N GLY A 66 5.28 -26.16 4.26
CA GLY A 66 4.35 -25.37 5.10
C GLY A 66 2.86 -25.58 4.83
N GLY A 67 2.47 -26.75 4.34
CA GLY A 67 1.08 -27.13 4.11
C GLY A 67 0.34 -26.25 3.10
N VAL A 68 -0.97 -26.13 3.27
CA VAL A 68 -1.83 -25.28 2.41
C VAL A 68 -1.41 -23.79 2.43
N PRO A 69 -1.08 -23.18 3.58
CA PRO A 69 -0.64 -21.78 3.61
C PRO A 69 0.61 -21.49 2.76
N ARG A 70 1.50 -22.48 2.54
CA ARG A 70 2.71 -22.30 1.71
C ARG A 70 2.37 -21.91 0.27
N PHE A 71 1.27 -22.40 -0.27
CA PHE A 71 0.82 -22.11 -1.63
C PHE A 71 0.35 -20.66 -1.83
N TYR A 72 -0.03 -20.00 -0.74
CA TYR A 72 -0.54 -18.62 -0.72
C TYR A 72 0.48 -17.63 -0.12
N ARG A 73 1.74 -18.04 0.07
CA ARG A 73 2.81 -17.11 0.44
C ARG A 73 3.00 -16.07 -0.65
N GLY A 74 2.87 -14.79 -0.28
CA GLY A 74 2.87 -13.66 -1.21
C GLY A 74 1.48 -13.27 -1.74
N VAL A 75 0.39 -13.66 -1.06
CA VAL A 75 -0.98 -13.33 -1.51
C VAL A 75 -1.24 -11.83 -1.53
N ILE A 76 -0.77 -11.06 -0.55
CA ILE A 76 -0.94 -9.60 -0.54
C ILE A 76 -0.27 -8.94 -1.75
N PRO A 77 1.04 -9.11 -2.00
CA PRO A 77 1.65 -8.53 -3.19
C PRO A 77 1.03 -9.09 -4.48
N ALA A 78 0.53 -10.33 -4.51
CA ALA A 78 -0.19 -10.88 -5.66
C ALA A 78 -1.55 -10.19 -5.91
N LEU A 79 -2.27 -9.80 -4.85
CA LEU A 79 -3.54 -9.06 -4.95
C LEU A 79 -3.35 -7.62 -5.44
N ILE A 80 -2.13 -7.09 -5.39
CA ILE A 80 -1.76 -5.79 -5.98
C ILE A 80 -1.24 -6.00 -7.40
N MET A 81 -0.20 -6.83 -7.55
CA MET A 81 0.49 -7.02 -8.82
C MET A 81 -0.41 -7.64 -9.89
N ALA A 82 -1.16 -8.69 -9.59
CA ALA A 82 -1.89 -9.41 -10.63
C ALA A 82 -3.04 -8.58 -11.24
N PRO A 83 -3.86 -7.85 -10.46
CA PRO A 83 -4.84 -6.90 -11.00
C PRO A 83 -4.21 -5.75 -11.77
N LEU A 84 -3.18 -5.09 -11.22
CA LEU A 84 -2.52 -3.97 -11.91
C LEU A 84 -1.84 -4.36 -13.20
N SER A 85 -1.20 -5.52 -13.21
CA SER A 85 -0.60 -6.05 -14.42
C SER A 85 -1.65 -6.26 -15.51
N ARG A 86 -2.82 -6.81 -15.16
CA ARG A 86 -3.89 -7.03 -16.13
C ARG A 86 -4.59 -5.75 -16.53
N PHE A 87 -4.70 -4.79 -15.61
CA PHE A 87 -5.13 -3.43 -15.90
C PHE A 87 -4.30 -2.85 -17.04
N GLY A 88 -2.99 -2.78 -16.87
CA GLY A 88 -2.11 -2.16 -17.87
C GLY A 88 -2.07 -2.92 -19.19
N ASP A 89 -2.06 -4.26 -19.16
CA ASP A 89 -2.13 -5.08 -20.38
C ASP A 89 -3.40 -4.73 -21.19
N THR A 90 -4.55 -4.66 -20.52
CA THR A 90 -5.86 -4.42 -21.17
C THR A 90 -6.01 -2.96 -21.59
N ALA A 91 -5.61 -2.02 -20.73
CA ALA A 91 -5.64 -0.59 -21.02
C ALA A 91 -4.73 -0.24 -22.20
N ALA A 92 -3.51 -0.79 -22.27
CA ALA A 92 -2.60 -0.58 -23.38
C ALA A 92 -3.16 -1.14 -24.69
N ASN A 93 -3.76 -2.33 -24.64
CA ASN A 93 -4.35 -2.96 -25.83
C ASN A 93 -5.62 -2.27 -26.33
N THR A 94 -6.39 -1.61 -25.46
CA THR A 94 -7.52 -0.78 -25.88
C THR A 94 -7.08 0.62 -26.32
N GLY A 95 -6.26 1.29 -25.52
CA GLY A 95 -5.90 2.68 -25.70
C GLY A 95 -4.96 2.95 -26.85
N MET A 96 -3.94 2.11 -27.05
CA MET A 96 -2.93 2.37 -28.07
C MET A 96 -3.49 2.29 -29.50
N PRO A 97 -4.36 1.32 -29.86
CA PRO A 97 -5.03 1.35 -31.16
C PRO A 97 -5.94 2.57 -31.34
N ILE A 98 -6.67 3.00 -30.31
CA ILE A 98 -7.53 4.19 -30.38
C ILE A 98 -6.67 5.44 -30.62
N LEU A 99 -5.60 5.60 -29.85
CA LEU A 99 -4.65 6.71 -29.99
C LEU A 99 -4.01 6.75 -31.37
N LEU A 100 -3.53 5.61 -31.87
CA LEU A 100 -2.92 5.51 -33.21
C LEU A 100 -3.92 5.73 -34.34
N ASN A 101 -5.21 5.45 -34.12
CA ASN A 101 -6.26 5.77 -35.08
C ASN A 101 -6.59 7.27 -35.12
N SER A 102 -6.31 8.01 -34.05
CA SER A 102 -6.56 9.46 -33.97
C SER A 102 -5.58 10.30 -34.79
N PHE A 103 -4.40 9.77 -35.15
CA PHE A 103 -3.44 10.46 -36.02
C PHE A 103 -3.57 9.98 -37.46
N GLU A 104 -3.66 10.91 -38.42
CA GLU A 104 -3.78 10.59 -39.85
C GLU A 104 -2.65 9.68 -40.34
N SER A 105 -1.41 9.92 -39.88
CA SER A 105 -0.22 9.15 -40.27
C SER A 105 -0.25 7.69 -39.80
N THR A 106 -0.86 7.38 -38.65
CA THR A 106 -0.84 6.03 -38.07
C THR A 106 -2.19 5.30 -38.20
N ARG A 107 -3.22 5.96 -38.73
CA ARG A 107 -4.57 5.41 -38.88
C ARG A 107 -4.60 4.13 -39.71
N GLU A 108 -3.86 4.10 -40.80
CA GLU A 108 -3.83 2.96 -41.75
C GLU A 108 -2.75 1.93 -41.42
N SER A 109 -2.03 2.09 -40.30
CA SER A 109 -1.04 1.11 -39.88
C SER A 109 -1.66 -0.26 -39.58
N SER A 110 -0.89 -1.32 -39.85
CA SER A 110 -1.35 -2.70 -39.70
C SER A 110 -1.73 -3.04 -38.25
N VAL A 111 -2.63 -4.03 -38.08
CA VAL A 111 -3.00 -4.55 -36.75
C VAL A 111 -1.76 -5.02 -35.97
N ALA A 112 -0.77 -5.60 -36.66
CA ALA A 112 0.47 -6.02 -36.04
C ALA A 112 1.27 -4.83 -35.47
N THR A 113 1.38 -3.73 -36.21
CA THR A 113 2.08 -2.51 -35.76
C THR A 113 1.42 -1.91 -34.52
N LYS A 114 0.09 -1.76 -34.54
CA LYS A 114 -0.69 -1.24 -33.39
C LYS A 114 -0.56 -2.14 -32.18
N THR A 115 -0.61 -3.46 -32.38
CA THR A 115 -0.45 -4.46 -31.31
C THR A 115 0.97 -4.47 -30.74
N ALA A 116 2.00 -4.27 -31.58
CA ALA A 116 3.39 -4.18 -31.13
C ALA A 116 3.60 -2.95 -30.22
N LEU A 117 3.08 -1.79 -30.64
CA LEU A 117 3.14 -0.57 -29.82
C LEU A 117 2.34 -0.69 -28.51
N ALA A 118 1.16 -1.33 -28.55
CA ALA A 118 0.43 -1.67 -27.33
C ALA A 118 1.23 -2.58 -26.39
N SER A 119 1.93 -3.58 -26.97
CA SER A 119 2.76 -4.51 -26.20
C SER A 119 3.99 -3.83 -25.59
N MET A 120 4.55 -2.80 -26.26
CA MET A 120 5.60 -1.95 -25.69
C MET A 120 5.08 -1.14 -24.50
N ALA A 121 3.90 -0.51 -24.64
CA ALA A 121 3.27 0.22 -23.54
C ALA A 121 2.99 -0.70 -22.33
N ALA A 122 2.47 -1.90 -22.57
CA ALA A 122 2.27 -2.91 -21.53
C ALA A 122 3.59 -3.38 -20.87
N ALA A 123 4.65 -3.58 -21.67
CA ALA A 123 5.97 -3.93 -21.14
C ALA A 123 6.55 -2.81 -20.26
N THR A 124 6.41 -1.54 -20.67
CA THR A 124 6.81 -0.39 -19.86
C THR A 124 6.02 -0.33 -18.56
N TRP A 125 4.69 -0.53 -18.62
CA TRP A 125 3.85 -0.62 -17.42
C TRP A 125 4.35 -1.70 -16.45
N ARG A 126 4.78 -2.86 -16.96
CA ARG A 126 5.32 -3.93 -16.11
C ARG A 126 6.66 -3.60 -15.47
N VAL A 127 7.49 -2.77 -16.11
CA VAL A 127 8.73 -2.30 -15.49
C VAL A 127 8.42 -1.45 -14.27
N PHE A 128 7.38 -0.61 -14.30
CA PHE A 128 6.95 0.13 -13.12
C PHE A 128 6.50 -0.81 -11.99
N LEU A 129 5.74 -1.87 -12.29
CA LEU A 129 5.28 -2.82 -11.28
C LEU A 129 6.35 -3.80 -10.74
N MET A 130 7.61 -3.68 -11.17
CA MET A 130 8.68 -4.61 -10.82
C MET A 130 8.93 -4.78 -9.32
N PRO A 131 8.87 -3.73 -8.47
CA PRO A 131 9.06 -3.91 -7.04
C PRO A 131 8.09 -4.93 -6.43
N VAL A 132 6.80 -4.77 -6.74
CA VAL A 132 5.74 -5.67 -6.26
C VAL A 132 5.87 -7.06 -6.89
N ASP A 133 6.17 -7.15 -8.19
CA ASP A 133 6.36 -8.42 -8.89
C ASP A 133 7.56 -9.23 -8.37
N THR A 134 8.66 -8.57 -8.01
CA THR A 134 9.84 -9.21 -7.41
C THR A 134 9.56 -9.69 -6.00
N ILE A 135 8.82 -8.92 -5.18
CA ILE A 135 8.36 -9.37 -3.86
C ILE A 135 7.48 -10.61 -4.01
N GLU A 136 6.44 -10.53 -4.86
CA GLU A 136 5.50 -11.62 -5.11
C GLU A 136 6.24 -12.89 -5.57
N THR A 137 7.13 -12.75 -6.54
CA THR A 137 7.88 -13.86 -7.13
C THR A 137 8.85 -14.47 -6.12
N THR A 138 9.57 -13.65 -5.37
CA THR A 138 10.49 -14.15 -4.33
C THR A 138 9.71 -14.92 -3.27
N MET A 139 8.62 -14.36 -2.74
CA MET A 139 7.81 -15.02 -1.71
C MET A 139 7.13 -16.31 -2.19
N GLN A 140 6.62 -16.34 -3.43
CA GLN A 140 6.03 -17.57 -3.96
C GLN A 140 7.08 -18.67 -4.14
N VAL A 141 8.31 -18.32 -4.52
CA VAL A 141 9.41 -19.29 -4.70
C VAL A 141 10.01 -19.74 -3.36
N THR A 142 10.33 -18.82 -2.45
CA THR A 142 11.07 -19.12 -1.22
C THR A 142 10.18 -19.35 -0.01
N GLY A 143 8.95 -18.84 -0.03
CA GLY A 143 8.01 -18.87 1.09
C GLY A 143 8.27 -17.84 2.18
N LYS A 144 9.37 -17.06 2.10
CA LYS A 144 9.84 -16.18 3.18
C LYS A 144 10.07 -14.75 2.69
N PHE A 145 9.55 -13.79 3.44
CA PHE A 145 9.77 -12.36 3.17
C PHE A 145 11.18 -11.88 3.52
N SER A 146 11.84 -12.51 4.51
CA SER A 146 13.22 -12.20 4.89
C SER A 146 14.21 -12.20 3.71
N ASN A 147 13.96 -12.99 2.68
CA ASN A 147 14.80 -13.03 1.48
C ASN A 147 14.69 -11.74 0.64
N VAL A 148 13.54 -11.08 0.67
CA VAL A 148 13.35 -9.76 0.08
C VAL A 148 14.07 -8.72 0.93
N THR A 149 13.85 -8.73 2.25
CA THR A 149 14.50 -7.79 3.18
C THR A 149 16.01 -7.88 3.09
N ASN A 150 16.59 -9.08 3.14
CA ASN A 150 18.04 -9.28 3.03
C ASN A 150 18.59 -8.74 1.70
N LYS A 151 17.82 -8.86 0.62
CA LYS A 151 18.20 -8.34 -0.69
C LYS A 151 18.17 -6.81 -0.72
N VAL A 152 17.12 -6.19 -0.17
CA VAL A 152 17.01 -4.73 -0.10
C VAL A 152 18.07 -4.17 0.85
N ASN A 153 18.35 -4.83 1.98
CA ASN A 153 19.40 -4.41 2.92
C ASN A 153 20.80 -4.51 2.31
N ALA A 154 21.06 -5.53 1.47
CA ALA A 154 22.36 -5.71 0.84
C ALA A 154 22.61 -4.76 -0.33
N ASP A 155 21.58 -4.50 -1.13
CA ASP A 155 21.73 -3.92 -2.47
C ASP A 155 20.82 -2.71 -2.73
N GLY A 156 20.09 -2.24 -1.72
CA GLY A 156 19.11 -1.15 -1.82
C GLY A 156 17.81 -1.52 -2.53
N PHE A 157 16.93 -0.53 -2.68
CA PHE A 157 15.61 -0.70 -3.31
C PHE A 157 15.70 -1.16 -4.78
N ALA A 158 16.74 -0.73 -5.52
CA ALA A 158 17.00 -1.11 -6.90
C ALA A 158 17.14 -2.63 -7.09
N ALA A 159 17.46 -3.37 -6.03
CA ALA A 159 17.49 -4.83 -6.06
C ALA A 159 16.13 -5.46 -6.42
N LEU A 160 15.03 -4.75 -6.21
CA LEU A 160 13.69 -5.18 -6.60
C LEU A 160 13.42 -5.03 -8.10
N TYR A 161 14.23 -4.27 -8.84
CA TYR A 161 14.21 -4.19 -10.31
C TYR A 161 15.10 -5.25 -10.97
N ARG A 162 15.67 -6.18 -10.20
CA ARG A 162 16.42 -7.32 -10.77
C ARG A 162 15.49 -8.16 -11.62
N GLY A 163 15.77 -8.21 -12.91
CA GLY A 163 14.95 -8.97 -13.86
C GLY A 163 14.02 -8.11 -14.71
N SER A 164 14.02 -6.78 -14.57
CA SER A 164 13.14 -5.87 -15.35
C SER A 164 13.24 -6.10 -16.84
N PHE A 165 14.45 -6.24 -17.38
CA PHE A 165 14.63 -6.53 -18.81
C PHE A 165 13.97 -7.86 -19.22
N ALA A 166 14.23 -8.96 -18.47
CA ALA A 166 13.57 -10.23 -18.76
C ALA A 166 12.05 -10.17 -18.56
N ALA A 167 11.55 -9.41 -17.58
CA ALA A 167 10.12 -9.19 -17.36
C ALA A 167 9.48 -8.43 -18.52
N ALA A 168 10.11 -7.34 -18.99
CA ALA A 168 9.67 -6.56 -20.13
C ALA A 168 9.70 -7.39 -21.42
N SER A 169 10.79 -8.12 -21.69
CA SER A 169 10.89 -9.01 -22.84
C SER A 169 9.87 -10.15 -22.80
N ALA A 170 9.66 -10.77 -21.63
CA ALA A 170 8.64 -11.81 -21.46
C ALA A 170 7.22 -11.27 -21.64
N THR A 171 7.00 -10.00 -21.29
CA THR A 171 5.73 -9.31 -21.53
C THR A 171 5.57 -9.04 -23.01
N LEU A 172 6.57 -8.45 -23.69
CA LEU A 172 6.50 -8.16 -25.12
C LEU A 172 6.25 -9.43 -25.95
N ILE A 173 7.05 -10.48 -25.72
CA ILE A 173 7.00 -11.77 -26.43
C ILE A 173 5.82 -12.63 -25.96
N GLY A 174 5.18 -12.30 -24.84
CA GLY A 174 3.93 -12.91 -24.42
C GLY A 174 2.71 -12.19 -25.00
N HIS A 175 2.66 -10.88 -24.82
CA HIS A 175 1.53 -10.02 -25.14
C HIS A 175 1.30 -9.93 -26.65
N PHE A 176 2.35 -9.67 -27.44
CA PHE A 176 2.20 -9.54 -28.89
C PHE A 176 1.64 -10.81 -29.54
N PRO A 177 2.22 -12.02 -29.35
CA PRO A 177 1.65 -13.24 -29.93
C PRO A 177 0.23 -13.53 -29.43
N TRP A 178 -0.06 -13.26 -28.15
CA TRP A 178 -1.40 -13.50 -27.60
C TRP A 178 -2.47 -12.69 -28.34
N TYR A 179 -2.28 -11.37 -28.43
CA TYR A 179 -3.26 -10.48 -29.05
C TYR A 179 -3.29 -10.62 -30.57
N PHE A 180 -2.15 -10.85 -31.21
CA PHE A 180 -2.11 -11.14 -32.63
C PHE A 180 -2.91 -12.41 -32.98
N THR A 181 -2.66 -13.52 -32.26
CA THR A 181 -3.42 -14.77 -32.43
C THR A 181 -4.89 -14.57 -32.12
N TYR A 182 -5.22 -13.85 -31.03
CA TYR A 182 -6.60 -13.59 -30.62
C TYR A 182 -7.36 -12.85 -31.71
N ASN A 183 -6.78 -11.76 -32.23
CA ASN A 183 -7.38 -10.95 -33.28
C ASN A 183 -7.49 -11.74 -34.59
N TYR A 184 -6.44 -12.46 -34.98
CA TYR A 184 -6.42 -13.26 -36.19
C TYR A 184 -7.49 -14.37 -36.18
N LEU A 185 -7.56 -15.17 -35.11
CA LEU A 185 -8.54 -16.25 -34.99
C LEU A 185 -9.96 -15.71 -34.82
N SER A 186 -10.14 -14.60 -34.12
CA SER A 186 -11.45 -13.94 -34.00
C SER A 186 -12.01 -13.48 -35.35
N LEU A 187 -11.14 -13.04 -36.27
CA LEU A 187 -11.52 -12.67 -37.64
C LEU A 187 -11.80 -13.87 -38.54
N LYS A 188 -11.11 -14.99 -38.34
CA LYS A 188 -11.24 -16.19 -39.19
C LYS A 188 -12.34 -17.14 -38.77
N LEU A 189 -12.65 -17.21 -37.47
CA LEU A 189 -13.70 -18.07 -36.94
C LEU A 189 -15.02 -17.29 -36.84
N PRO A 190 -16.08 -17.70 -37.57
CA PRO A 190 -17.33 -16.96 -37.62
C PRO A 190 -18.00 -16.89 -36.25
N GLU A 191 -18.60 -15.74 -35.95
CA GLU A 191 -19.42 -15.54 -34.75
C GLU A 191 -20.60 -16.50 -34.74
N GLN A 192 -20.97 -16.97 -33.54
CA GLN A 192 -22.05 -17.93 -33.36
C GLN A 192 -23.27 -17.24 -32.76
N ASN A 193 -24.46 -17.54 -33.31
CA ASN A 193 -25.71 -16.99 -32.79
C ASN A 193 -26.14 -17.65 -31.46
N ASP A 194 -25.69 -18.89 -31.22
CA ASP A 194 -25.97 -19.62 -29.98
C ASP A 194 -24.97 -19.20 -28.88
N PRO A 195 -25.44 -18.78 -27.69
CA PRO A 195 -24.59 -18.30 -26.61
C PRO A 195 -23.54 -19.32 -26.16
N PHE A 196 -23.87 -20.62 -26.15
CA PHE A 196 -22.94 -21.67 -25.73
C PHE A 196 -21.86 -21.92 -26.79
N ARG A 197 -22.23 -21.93 -28.07
CA ARG A 197 -21.27 -22.03 -29.19
C ARG A 197 -20.37 -20.80 -29.27
N GLU A 198 -20.89 -19.60 -29.01
CA GLU A 198 -20.08 -18.38 -28.99
C GLU A 198 -19.11 -18.37 -27.80
N LEU A 199 -19.58 -18.80 -26.61
CA LEU A 199 -18.71 -18.99 -25.46
C LEU A 199 -17.59 -20.01 -25.75
N SER A 200 -17.95 -21.14 -26.36
CA SER A 200 -16.99 -22.19 -26.74
C SER A 200 -15.97 -21.67 -27.77
N ARG A 201 -16.41 -20.88 -28.76
CA ARG A 201 -15.54 -20.21 -29.72
C ARG A 201 -14.55 -19.29 -29.03
N ARG A 202 -15.04 -18.39 -28.14
CA ARG A 202 -14.19 -17.45 -27.39
C ARG A 202 -13.20 -18.16 -26.48
N ALA A 203 -13.62 -19.22 -25.80
CA ALA A 203 -12.75 -20.03 -24.95
C ALA A 203 -11.66 -20.73 -25.77
N PHE A 204 -12.01 -21.29 -26.94
CA PHE A 204 -11.05 -21.91 -27.85
C PHE A 204 -10.02 -20.90 -28.38
N VAL A 205 -10.48 -19.73 -28.85
CA VAL A 205 -9.59 -18.65 -29.31
C VAL A 205 -8.65 -18.21 -28.20
N GLY A 206 -9.18 -17.94 -27.00
CA GLY A 206 -8.38 -17.52 -25.84
C GLY A 206 -7.37 -18.58 -25.39
N PHE A 207 -7.73 -19.86 -25.46
CA PHE A 207 -6.82 -20.96 -25.15
C PHE A 207 -5.68 -21.05 -26.17
N CYS A 208 -5.98 -21.02 -27.47
CA CYS A 208 -4.97 -21.01 -28.54
C CYS A 208 -4.00 -19.82 -28.41
N SER A 209 -4.53 -18.62 -28.14
CA SER A 209 -3.71 -17.43 -27.87
C SER A 209 -2.79 -17.61 -26.67
N SER A 210 -3.30 -18.19 -25.59
CA SER A 210 -2.52 -18.46 -24.37
C SER A 210 -1.44 -19.49 -24.60
N LEU A 211 -1.74 -20.58 -25.33
CA LEU A 211 -0.80 -21.63 -25.67
C LEU A 211 0.39 -21.10 -26.48
N ILE A 212 0.12 -20.32 -27.53
CA ILE A 212 1.17 -19.72 -28.38
C ILE A 212 2.01 -18.74 -27.56
N SER A 213 1.36 -17.81 -26.85
CA SER A 213 2.02 -16.82 -25.99
C SER A 213 2.94 -17.45 -24.93
N ASP A 214 2.45 -18.49 -24.26
CA ASP A 214 3.21 -19.17 -23.21
C ASP A 214 4.41 -19.90 -23.79
N THR A 215 4.24 -20.58 -24.93
CA THR A 215 5.33 -21.30 -25.59
C THR A 215 6.44 -20.33 -26.03
N CYS A 216 6.09 -19.19 -26.61
CA CYS A 216 7.07 -18.18 -27.04
C CYS A 216 7.78 -17.50 -25.86
N SER A 217 7.09 -17.25 -24.75
CA SER A 217 7.63 -16.49 -23.62
C SER A 217 8.25 -17.32 -22.48
N ASN A 218 8.10 -18.65 -22.49
CA ASN A 218 8.43 -19.48 -21.33
C ASN A 218 9.90 -19.39 -20.90
N SER A 219 10.83 -19.46 -21.86
CA SER A 219 12.27 -19.43 -21.58
C SER A 219 12.70 -18.14 -20.86
N ILE A 220 12.13 -17.02 -21.28
CA ILE A 220 12.39 -15.71 -20.69
C ILE A 220 11.77 -15.63 -19.29
N ARG A 221 10.59 -16.22 -19.08
CA ARG A 221 9.96 -16.30 -17.75
C ARG A 221 10.76 -17.16 -16.77
N VAL A 222 11.38 -18.26 -17.24
CA VAL A 222 12.31 -19.06 -16.43
C VAL A 222 13.48 -18.18 -15.98
N VAL A 223 14.14 -17.47 -16.91
CA VAL A 223 15.25 -16.56 -16.60
C VAL A 223 14.82 -15.44 -15.64
N LYS A 224 13.65 -14.84 -15.86
CA LYS A 224 13.06 -13.80 -15.01
C LYS A 224 12.91 -14.30 -13.58
N VAL A 225 12.18 -15.40 -13.38
CA VAL A 225 11.88 -15.92 -12.04
C VAL A 225 13.15 -16.38 -11.33
N TYR A 226 14.09 -17.00 -12.05
CA TYR A 226 15.38 -17.40 -11.49
C TYR A 226 16.16 -16.18 -10.98
N LYS A 227 16.27 -15.12 -11.79
CA LYS A 227 16.98 -13.89 -11.39
C LYS A 227 16.29 -13.16 -10.24
N GLN A 228 14.96 -13.04 -10.27
CA GLN A 228 14.18 -12.36 -9.23
C GLN A 228 14.25 -13.05 -7.88
N SER A 229 14.18 -14.38 -7.87
CA SER A 229 14.17 -15.17 -6.62
C SER A 229 15.57 -15.52 -6.10
N SER A 230 16.64 -15.16 -6.82
CA SER A 230 18.01 -15.37 -6.34
C SER A 230 18.34 -14.40 -5.20
N SER A 231 18.99 -14.92 -4.15
CA SER A 231 19.49 -14.12 -3.03
C SER A 231 20.60 -13.17 -3.48
N GLU A 232 21.48 -13.64 -4.35
CA GLU A 232 22.65 -12.91 -4.84
C GLU A 232 22.37 -12.16 -6.15
N ALA A 233 23.17 -11.12 -6.39
CA ALA A 233 23.17 -10.33 -7.60
C ALA A 233 23.78 -11.09 -8.79
N ILE A 234 22.98 -11.90 -9.48
CA ILE A 234 23.43 -12.67 -10.65
C ILE A 234 23.07 -12.01 -11.99
N SER A 235 23.99 -12.02 -12.95
CA SER A 235 23.78 -11.51 -14.32
C SER A 235 22.93 -12.47 -15.18
N TYR A 236 22.35 -11.97 -16.28
CA TYR A 236 21.55 -12.84 -17.19
C TYR A 236 22.36 -13.99 -17.81
N PRO A 237 23.62 -13.78 -18.28
CA PRO A 237 24.43 -14.89 -18.79
C PRO A 237 24.73 -15.93 -17.71
N GLN A 238 24.95 -15.51 -16.45
CA GLN A 238 25.11 -16.44 -15.34
C GLN A 238 23.84 -17.25 -15.09
N VAL A 239 22.67 -16.61 -15.04
CA VAL A 239 21.37 -17.31 -14.90
C VAL A 239 21.21 -18.37 -15.99
N ILE A 240 21.43 -17.98 -17.26
CA ILE A 240 21.29 -18.89 -18.40
C ILE A 240 22.25 -20.07 -18.28
N LYS A 241 23.54 -19.81 -17.99
CA LYS A 241 24.55 -20.86 -17.79
C LYS A 241 24.17 -21.81 -16.65
N THR A 242 23.68 -21.29 -15.53
CA THR A 242 23.26 -22.10 -14.39
C THR A 242 22.05 -22.96 -14.72
N VAL A 243 21.00 -22.39 -15.32
CA VAL A 243 19.80 -23.14 -15.72
C VAL A 243 20.12 -24.25 -16.73
N ILE A 244 20.97 -23.95 -17.72
CA ILE A 244 21.43 -24.96 -18.70
C ILE A 244 22.26 -26.05 -18.02
N ARG A 245 23.10 -25.70 -17.03
CA ARG A 245 23.86 -26.69 -16.26
C ARG A 245 22.94 -27.59 -15.42
N GLU A 246 21.90 -27.04 -14.81
CA GLU A 246 20.97 -27.78 -13.95
C GLU A 246 20.01 -28.69 -14.74
N SER A 247 19.54 -28.26 -15.93
CA SER A 247 18.42 -28.94 -16.61
C SER A 247 18.52 -28.95 -18.13
N GLY A 248 19.67 -28.56 -18.69
CA GLY A 248 19.89 -28.46 -20.12
C GLY A 248 19.05 -27.39 -20.80
N VAL A 249 19.21 -27.31 -22.12
CA VAL A 249 18.44 -26.38 -22.98
C VAL A 249 16.95 -26.69 -22.94
N LYS A 250 16.58 -27.98 -22.86
CA LYS A 250 15.18 -28.41 -22.73
C LYS A 250 14.55 -27.87 -21.44
N GLY A 251 15.28 -27.91 -20.33
CA GLY A 251 14.84 -27.30 -19.07
C GLY A 251 14.68 -25.78 -19.19
N MET A 252 15.62 -25.09 -19.83
CA MET A 252 15.50 -23.66 -20.05
C MET A 252 14.24 -23.29 -20.86
N LEU A 253 13.90 -24.07 -21.89
CA LEU A 253 12.77 -23.77 -22.78
C LEU A 253 11.41 -24.19 -22.20
N PHE A 254 11.31 -25.36 -21.56
CA PHE A 254 10.00 -26.00 -21.28
C PHE A 254 9.70 -26.23 -19.80
N ARG A 255 10.63 -25.96 -18.88
CA ARG A 255 10.40 -26.10 -17.43
C ARG A 255 9.14 -25.33 -17.02
N GLY A 256 8.22 -26.01 -16.33
CA GLY A 256 6.95 -25.44 -15.85
C GLY A 256 5.89 -25.11 -16.92
N LEU A 257 6.17 -25.30 -18.22
CA LEU A 257 5.24 -24.91 -19.29
C LEU A 257 3.95 -25.73 -19.26
N GLU A 258 4.02 -27.04 -19.06
CA GLU A 258 2.86 -27.93 -19.00
C GLU A 258 1.88 -27.49 -17.89
N THR A 259 2.40 -27.28 -16.69
CA THR A 259 1.61 -26.77 -15.56
C THR A 259 0.98 -25.44 -15.91
N LYS A 260 1.73 -24.53 -16.55
CA LYS A 260 1.22 -23.21 -16.91
C LYS A 260 0.10 -23.25 -17.95
N ILE A 261 0.20 -24.11 -18.96
CA ILE A 261 -0.86 -24.35 -19.93
C ILE A 261 -2.11 -24.88 -19.22
N LEU A 262 -1.94 -25.82 -18.27
CA LEU A 262 -3.03 -26.30 -17.42
C LEU A 262 -3.65 -25.18 -16.58
N VAL A 263 -2.83 -24.33 -15.95
CA VAL A 263 -3.30 -23.17 -15.18
C VAL A 263 -4.16 -22.28 -16.07
N ASN A 264 -3.70 -21.94 -17.26
CA ASN A 264 -4.43 -21.05 -18.17
C ASN A 264 -5.73 -21.68 -18.68
N GLY A 265 -5.74 -22.99 -18.94
CA GLY A 265 -6.98 -23.73 -19.25
C GLY A 265 -7.99 -23.67 -18.11
N LEU A 266 -7.54 -23.93 -16.86
CA LEU A 266 -8.40 -23.84 -15.67
C LEU A 266 -8.88 -22.41 -15.39
N GLN A 267 -8.03 -21.41 -15.62
CA GLN A 267 -8.41 -19.99 -15.51
C GLN A 267 -9.52 -19.63 -16.51
N GLY A 268 -9.43 -20.11 -17.75
CA GLY A 268 -10.47 -19.89 -18.77
C GLY A 268 -11.82 -20.49 -18.38
N ILE A 269 -11.80 -21.73 -17.86
CA ILE A 269 -13.00 -22.43 -17.37
C ILE A 269 -13.58 -21.70 -16.15
N PHE A 270 -12.74 -21.39 -15.16
CA PHE A 270 -13.15 -20.68 -13.95
C PHE A 270 -13.77 -19.32 -14.28
N PHE A 271 -13.14 -18.56 -15.17
CA PHE A 271 -13.67 -17.28 -15.63
C PHE A 271 -15.05 -17.46 -16.27
N SER A 272 -15.25 -18.47 -17.12
CA SER A 272 -16.55 -18.70 -17.77
C SER A 272 -17.68 -19.11 -16.81
N VAL A 273 -17.35 -19.83 -15.73
CA VAL A 273 -18.31 -20.25 -14.70
C VAL A 273 -18.65 -19.11 -13.74
N VAL A 274 -17.62 -18.39 -13.27
CA VAL A 274 -17.75 -17.38 -12.22
C VAL A 274 -18.19 -16.02 -12.78
N TRP A 275 -17.87 -15.71 -14.04
CA TRP A 275 -18.32 -14.50 -14.73
C TRP A 275 -19.84 -14.35 -14.73
N LYS A 276 -20.59 -15.44 -14.93
CA LYS A 276 -22.07 -15.41 -14.87
C LYS A 276 -22.63 -15.01 -13.50
N GLN A 277 -21.91 -15.35 -12.43
CA GLN A 277 -22.30 -14.98 -11.06
C GLN A 277 -21.90 -13.52 -10.75
N PHE A 278 -20.73 -13.07 -11.23
CA PHE A 278 -20.31 -11.68 -11.09
C PHE A 278 -21.14 -10.70 -11.91
N GLU A 279 -21.52 -11.05 -13.14
CA GLU A 279 -22.37 -10.21 -13.98
C GLU A 279 -23.73 -9.94 -13.32
N GLN A 280 -24.31 -10.95 -12.67
CA GLN A 280 -25.56 -10.80 -11.92
C GLN A 280 -25.40 -9.98 -10.63
N ALA A 281 -24.25 -10.07 -9.96
CA ALA A 281 -23.97 -9.34 -8.72
C ALA A 281 -23.55 -7.87 -8.96
N PHE A 282 -22.78 -7.58 -10.02
CA PHE A 282 -22.25 -6.24 -10.31
C PHE A 282 -23.20 -5.35 -11.13
N PHE A 283 -24.06 -5.93 -11.98
CA PHE A 283 -24.89 -5.16 -12.93
C PHE A 283 -26.39 -5.33 -12.71
N GLY A 284 -26.80 -5.59 -11.47
CA GLY A 284 -28.19 -5.83 -11.02
C GLY A 284 -29.26 -5.45 -12.03
N LYS A 285 -29.83 -6.46 -12.72
CA LYS A 285 -31.01 -6.36 -13.61
C LYS A 285 -31.13 -5.08 -14.45
N GLN A 286 -30.09 -4.62 -15.13
CA GLN A 286 -30.28 -3.68 -16.24
C GLN A 286 -29.32 -3.91 -17.41
N ILE A 287 -29.35 -5.12 -18.00
CA ILE A 287 -29.21 -5.30 -19.45
C ILE A 287 -30.10 -6.48 -19.85
N ASN A 288 -31.21 -6.20 -20.56
CA ASN A 288 -31.99 -7.26 -21.21
C ASN A 288 -31.19 -7.81 -22.40
N LEU A 289 -30.42 -8.87 -22.16
CA LEU A 289 -29.92 -9.78 -23.18
C LEU A 289 -30.43 -11.18 -22.84
N VAL A 290 -31.51 -11.56 -23.55
CA VAL A 290 -32.13 -12.87 -23.79
C VAL A 290 -32.14 -13.90 -22.63
N PRO A 291 -33.32 -14.41 -22.21
CA PRO A 291 -33.42 -15.38 -21.11
C PRO A 291 -32.97 -16.77 -21.57
N ALA A 292 -32.00 -17.37 -20.89
CA ALA A 292 -31.69 -18.78 -21.08
C ALA A 292 -31.17 -19.43 -19.79
N VAL A 293 -32.08 -20.00 -18.99
CA VAL A 293 -31.80 -21.24 -18.25
C VAL A 293 -33.11 -22.04 -18.13
N GLY A 294 -33.27 -23.01 -19.03
CA GLY A 294 -34.05 -24.22 -18.74
C GLY A 294 -33.15 -25.22 -18.02
N SER A 295 -33.65 -25.76 -16.91
CA SER A 295 -33.08 -26.73 -15.97
C SER A 295 -31.91 -27.63 -16.46
N PHE A 296 -30.85 -27.69 -15.66
CA PHE A 296 -29.63 -28.51 -15.80
C PHE A 296 -29.84 -30.02 -15.51
N SER A 297 -31.09 -30.49 -15.47
CA SER A 297 -31.44 -31.89 -15.12
C SER A 297 -31.23 -32.90 -16.26
N SER A 298 -31.11 -32.46 -17.51
CA SER A 298 -31.06 -33.33 -18.70
C SER A 298 -29.66 -33.87 -19.05
N LEU A 299 -28.58 -33.34 -18.46
CA LEU A 299 -27.19 -33.74 -18.75
C LEU A 299 -26.71 -34.98 -17.99
N ILE A 300 -27.47 -35.48 -17.02
CA ILE A 300 -27.15 -36.72 -16.28
C ILE A 300 -27.62 -37.98 -17.04
N SER A 301 -28.52 -37.85 -18.03
CA SER A 301 -29.09 -39.01 -18.73
C SER A 301 -28.26 -39.57 -19.89
N LEU A 302 -27.16 -38.92 -20.29
CA LEU A 302 -26.41 -39.27 -21.51
C LEU A 302 -24.99 -39.82 -21.29
N THR A 303 -24.71 -40.35 -20.09
CA THR A 303 -23.47 -41.11 -19.81
C THR A 303 -23.77 -42.57 -19.48
N GLY A 304 -24.57 -43.21 -20.34
CA GLY A 304 -24.65 -44.66 -20.41
C GLY A 304 -23.49 -45.21 -21.25
N ALA A 305 -22.63 -46.00 -20.62
CA ALA A 305 -21.61 -46.87 -21.22
C ALA A 305 -20.40 -46.20 -21.91
N THR A 306 -19.33 -45.97 -21.13
CA THR A 306 -17.97 -46.44 -21.45
C THR A 306 -17.05 -46.25 -20.23
N LYS A 307 -16.44 -47.35 -19.77
CA LYS A 307 -15.49 -47.38 -18.64
C LYS A 307 -14.20 -46.63 -19.02
N MET A 308 -14.00 -45.42 -18.49
CA MET A 308 -12.66 -44.84 -18.27
C MET A 308 -12.52 -44.47 -16.79
N ARG A 309 -11.53 -45.07 -16.12
CA ARG A 309 -11.13 -44.73 -14.74
C ARG A 309 -10.44 -43.36 -14.75
N ALA A 310 -11.18 -42.31 -14.39
CA ALA A 310 -10.61 -41.03 -13.95
C ALA A 310 -10.20 -41.11 -12.46
N PRO A 311 -9.10 -40.47 -12.03
CA PRO A 311 -8.66 -40.49 -10.63
C PRO A 311 -9.64 -39.72 -9.72
N HIS A 312 -9.90 -40.27 -8.53
CA HIS A 312 -10.86 -39.78 -7.52
C HIS A 312 -10.72 -38.30 -7.09
N ALA A 313 -9.67 -37.59 -7.50
CA ALA A 313 -9.49 -36.16 -7.26
C ALA A 313 -10.53 -35.27 -8.00
N PHE A 314 -10.98 -35.65 -9.20
CA PHE A 314 -11.92 -34.83 -9.99
C PHE A 314 -13.34 -34.85 -9.40
N ALA A 315 -13.79 -36.01 -8.90
CA ALA A 315 -15.06 -36.13 -8.19
C ALA A 315 -15.04 -35.42 -6.83
N THR A 316 -13.88 -35.40 -6.16
CA THR A 316 -13.71 -34.70 -4.87
C THR A 316 -13.73 -33.18 -5.03
N VAL A 317 -13.15 -32.63 -6.11
CA VAL A 317 -13.17 -31.17 -6.38
C VAL A 317 -14.58 -30.68 -6.74
N VAL A 318 -15.34 -31.47 -7.52
CA VAL A 318 -16.75 -31.15 -7.83
C VAL A 318 -17.63 -31.34 -6.59
N ALA A 319 -17.41 -32.37 -5.77
CA ALA A 319 -18.15 -32.58 -4.53
C ALA A 319 -17.86 -31.48 -3.50
N VAL A 320 -16.61 -31.03 -3.35
CA VAL A 320 -16.23 -29.93 -2.43
C VAL A 320 -16.81 -28.59 -2.90
N ALA A 321 -16.84 -28.33 -4.22
CA ALA A 321 -17.46 -27.13 -4.78
C ALA A 321 -19.00 -27.11 -4.62
N THR A 322 -19.64 -28.27 -4.56
CA THR A 322 -21.10 -28.40 -4.38
C THR A 322 -21.50 -28.47 -2.88
N LEU A 323 -20.63 -29.00 -2.02
CA LEU A 323 -20.82 -29.04 -0.56
C LEU A 323 -20.64 -27.66 0.09
N TYR A 324 -19.83 -26.77 -0.49
CA TYR A 324 -19.67 -25.39 0.01
C TYR A 324 -20.92 -24.51 -0.19
N SER A 325 -21.80 -24.86 -1.14
CA SER A 325 -23.06 -24.15 -1.35
C SER A 325 -24.24 -24.72 -0.56
N SER A 326 -24.05 -25.81 0.20
CA SER A 326 -25.14 -26.50 0.91
C SER A 326 -24.61 -27.28 2.12
N ASN A 327 -24.37 -26.61 3.25
CA ASN A 327 -24.65 -27.12 4.61
C ASN A 327 -24.07 -26.21 5.70
N ALA A 328 -24.93 -25.36 6.28
CA ALA A 328 -24.69 -24.64 7.53
C ALA A 328 -25.07 -25.46 8.79
N ALA A 329 -25.10 -26.80 8.71
CA ALA A 329 -25.66 -27.65 9.78
C ALA A 329 -24.82 -28.89 10.15
N TRP A 330 -23.58 -29.01 9.68
CA TRP A 330 -22.77 -30.23 9.90
C TRP A 330 -21.51 -30.03 10.77
N MET A 331 -21.20 -28.80 11.20
CA MET A 331 -20.03 -28.50 12.05
C MET A 331 -20.31 -28.55 13.57
N SER A 332 -21.51 -28.97 13.99
CA SER A 332 -21.90 -29.03 15.42
C SER A 332 -21.73 -30.40 16.08
N SER A 333 -21.18 -31.41 15.39
CA SER A 333 -21.18 -32.81 15.86
C SER A 333 -19.80 -33.50 15.91
N LEU A 334 -18.69 -32.75 15.80
CA LEU A 334 -17.32 -33.27 15.98
C LEU A 334 -16.59 -32.52 17.11
N GLN A 335 -17.24 -32.42 18.26
CA GLN A 335 -16.60 -32.20 19.57
C GLN A 335 -16.93 -33.39 20.47
N LEU A 336 -16.26 -34.52 20.29
CA LEU A 336 -16.05 -35.49 21.36
C LEU A 336 -14.96 -36.49 20.93
N GLN A 337 -14.05 -36.78 21.87
CA GLN A 337 -12.92 -37.73 21.80
C GLN A 337 -11.58 -37.19 21.26
N ARG A 338 -10.80 -36.57 22.16
CA ARG A 338 -9.49 -37.11 22.57
C ARG A 338 -8.97 -36.36 23.81
N THR A 339 -9.33 -36.90 24.97
CA THR A 339 -8.55 -36.81 26.20
C THR A 339 -7.42 -37.84 26.09
N VAL A 340 -6.17 -37.46 26.41
CA VAL A 340 -5.21 -38.20 27.27
C VAL A 340 -3.85 -37.48 27.27
N HIS A 341 -3.38 -37.29 28.51
CA HIS A 341 -2.08 -36.88 29.05
C HIS A 341 -0.83 -36.82 28.17
N LEU A 342 -0.02 -35.78 28.45
CA LEU A 342 1.40 -35.88 28.87
C LEU A 342 1.82 -34.48 29.37
N ASP A 343 1.82 -34.23 30.68
CA ASP A 343 2.83 -34.55 31.70
C ASP A 343 3.87 -33.42 31.87
N THR A 344 3.99 -32.99 33.11
CA THR A 344 4.62 -31.76 33.57
C THR A 344 6.07 -32.04 33.91
N ARG A 345 7.04 -31.35 33.30
CA ARG A 345 8.40 -31.30 33.85
C ARG A 345 8.94 -29.88 33.90
N ARG A 346 9.05 -29.43 35.16
CA ARG A 346 9.91 -28.34 35.65
C ARG A 346 11.37 -28.60 35.30
N THR A 347 12.06 -27.58 34.80
CA THR A 347 13.51 -27.37 34.94
C THR A 347 13.73 -25.86 35.00
N THR A 348 13.69 -25.27 36.20
CA THR A 348 14.87 -24.83 36.99
C THR A 348 15.82 -23.90 36.23
N ALA A 349 15.83 -22.65 36.72
CA ALA A 349 16.76 -21.59 36.41
C ALA A 349 18.23 -22.00 36.55
N SER A 350 19.08 -21.43 35.70
CA SER A 350 20.50 -21.27 35.98
C SER A 350 20.97 -19.89 35.53
N HIS A 351 21.31 -19.06 36.52
CA HIS A 351 22.14 -17.87 36.40
C HIS A 351 23.39 -18.12 35.56
N ARG A 352 23.73 -17.20 34.65
CA ARG A 352 25.14 -16.98 34.27
C ARG A 352 25.41 -15.55 33.81
N SER A 353 25.94 -14.79 34.77
CA SER A 353 26.93 -13.72 34.70
C SER A 353 26.91 -12.76 33.50
N GLU A 354 26.38 -11.56 33.76
CA GLU A 354 26.79 -10.31 33.14
C GLU A 354 28.32 -10.13 33.25
N ARG A 355 28.97 -9.79 32.13
CA ARG A 355 30.28 -9.14 32.14
C ARG A 355 30.08 -7.68 31.77
N ARG A 356 30.31 -6.81 32.75
CA ARG A 356 30.54 -5.37 32.60
C ARG A 356 31.69 -5.12 31.63
N CYS A 357 31.44 -4.28 30.63
CA CYS A 357 32.45 -3.40 30.07
C CYS A 357 32.06 -1.97 30.48
N ASP A 358 32.79 -1.43 31.44
CA ASP A 358 32.69 -0.03 31.86
C ASP A 358 33.25 0.85 30.75
N GLY A 359 32.37 1.63 30.11
CA GLY A 359 32.70 2.73 29.22
C GLY A 359 31.82 3.91 29.60
N ALA A 360 32.42 4.92 30.22
CA ALA A 360 31.74 6.13 30.68
C ALA A 360 31.03 6.84 29.52
N ILE A 361 29.70 6.81 29.52
CA ILE A 361 28.86 7.71 28.72
C ILE A 361 28.17 8.64 29.71
N HIS A 362 28.39 9.93 29.52
CA HIS A 362 27.77 11.04 30.23
C HIS A 362 26.28 10.81 30.45
N GLN A 363 25.81 10.96 31.69
CA GLN A 363 24.39 11.00 32.04
C GLN A 363 23.74 12.15 31.26
N SER A 364 22.95 11.82 30.24
CA SER A 364 22.01 12.75 29.64
C SER A 364 20.89 13.02 30.64
N THR A 365 20.82 14.26 31.11
CA THR A 365 19.69 14.77 31.90
C THR A 365 18.40 14.53 31.11
N ILE A 366 17.51 13.68 31.64
CA ILE A 366 16.17 13.46 31.09
C ILE A 366 15.36 14.75 31.37
N LEU A 367 15.33 15.65 30.38
CA LEU A 367 14.46 16.83 30.39
C LEU A 367 13.01 16.37 30.19
N ARG A 368 12.14 16.71 31.15
CA ARG A 368 10.71 16.40 31.13
C ARG A 368 10.00 17.31 30.13
N TYR A 369 9.13 16.74 29.30
CA TYR A 369 8.22 17.49 28.43
C TYR A 369 7.18 18.24 29.29
N SER A 370 7.10 19.56 29.14
CA SER A 370 5.94 20.35 29.56
C SER A 370 5.37 21.05 28.33
N LEU A 371 4.19 20.61 27.90
CA LEU A 371 3.46 21.15 26.76
C LEU A 371 2.61 22.34 27.22
N THR A 372 2.38 23.28 26.30
CA THR A 372 1.75 24.59 26.52
C THR A 372 0.44 24.56 27.31
N GLY A 373 0.35 25.45 28.30
CA GLY A 373 -0.91 26.01 28.84
C GLY A 373 -1.84 25.09 29.63
N HIS A 374 -1.65 23.78 29.60
CA HIS A 374 -2.32 22.82 30.48
C HIS A 374 -1.24 22.05 31.22
N THR A 375 -1.15 22.26 32.53
CA THR A 375 -0.24 21.52 33.41
C THR A 375 -0.39 20.02 33.14
N ALA A 376 0.72 19.33 32.88
CA ALA A 376 0.80 17.89 32.59
C ALA A 376 0.21 16.97 33.69
N GLU A 377 -0.33 17.53 34.76
CA GLU A 377 -0.91 16.83 35.90
C GLU A 377 -2.38 16.39 35.70
N ASP A 378 -3.10 16.83 34.65
CA ASP A 378 -4.54 16.53 34.51
C ASP A 378 -4.99 15.75 33.25
N THR A 379 -4.13 15.45 32.28
CA THR A 379 -4.54 14.70 31.07
C THR A 379 -4.51 13.18 31.30
N HIS A 380 -5.64 12.62 31.70
CA HIS A 380 -5.81 11.17 31.87
C HIS A 380 -6.38 10.58 30.58
N VAL A 381 -5.53 9.88 29.82
CA VAL A 381 -5.90 9.24 28.56
C VAL A 381 -6.37 7.82 28.80
N LEU A 382 -7.56 7.45 28.32
CA LEU A 382 -8.06 6.07 28.32
C LEU A 382 -7.93 5.46 26.92
N ILE A 383 -7.20 4.36 26.78
CA ILE A 383 -7.04 3.60 25.53
C ILE A 383 -7.91 2.35 25.57
N LEU A 384 -8.91 2.28 24.70
CA LEU A 384 -9.72 1.09 24.47
C LEU A 384 -9.07 0.23 23.37
N GLY A 385 -8.84 -1.05 23.66
CA GLY A 385 -8.12 -1.96 22.76
C GLY A 385 -6.60 -1.87 22.89
N GLY A 386 -6.08 -1.63 24.10
CA GLY A 386 -4.65 -1.41 24.35
C GLY A 386 -3.74 -2.57 23.94
N THR A 387 -4.21 -3.81 24.00
CA THR A 387 -3.47 -4.99 23.53
C THR A 387 -3.53 -5.19 22.01
N GLY A 388 -4.33 -4.38 21.31
CA GLY A 388 -4.46 -4.42 19.86
C GLY A 388 -3.24 -3.82 19.15
N PHE A 389 -3.15 -4.06 17.84
CA PHE A 389 -1.99 -3.63 17.05
C PHE A 389 -1.74 -2.12 17.14
N VAL A 390 -2.74 -1.29 16.83
CA VAL A 390 -2.60 0.18 16.92
C VAL A 390 -2.53 0.65 18.38
N GLY A 391 -3.35 0.05 19.26
CA GLY A 391 -3.38 0.38 20.69
C GLY A 391 -2.02 0.23 21.38
N SER A 392 -1.29 -0.84 21.08
CA SER A 392 0.05 -1.10 21.64
C SER A 392 1.10 -0.10 21.17
N HIS A 393 1.01 0.43 19.94
CA HIS A 393 1.91 1.48 19.46
C HIS A 393 1.59 2.84 20.09
N ILE A 394 0.30 3.14 20.30
CA ILE A 394 -0.11 4.32 21.08
C ILE A 394 0.45 4.26 22.49
N ILE A 395 0.32 3.12 23.17
CA ILE A 395 0.88 2.90 24.53
C ILE A 395 2.39 3.14 24.54
N LYS A 396 3.15 2.50 23.64
CA LYS A 396 4.60 2.68 23.53
C LYS A 396 4.98 4.16 23.33
N LEU A 397 4.23 4.90 22.52
CA LEU A 397 4.50 6.30 22.27
C LEU A 397 4.17 7.20 23.47
N LEU A 398 3.08 6.91 24.20
CA LEU A 398 2.72 7.59 25.44
C LEU A 398 3.77 7.34 26.53
N ASP A 399 4.22 6.09 26.70
CA ASP A 399 5.32 5.72 27.60
C ASP A 399 6.60 6.51 27.26
N LYS A 400 6.97 6.55 25.96
CA LYS A 400 8.14 7.30 25.47
C LYS A 400 8.05 8.79 25.77
N LYS A 401 6.84 9.36 25.76
CA LYS A 401 6.58 10.77 26.08
C LYS A 401 6.35 11.03 27.58
N GLY A 402 6.32 9.99 28.42
CA GLY A 402 6.05 10.12 29.85
C GLY A 402 4.62 10.58 30.19
N ILE A 403 3.66 10.34 29.30
CA ILE A 403 2.26 10.74 29.48
C ILE A 403 1.51 9.63 30.22
N GLN A 404 0.77 9.99 31.27
CA GLN A 404 -0.03 9.01 32.00
C GLN A 404 -1.25 8.54 31.20
N TYR A 405 -1.51 7.25 31.24
CA TYR A 405 -2.66 6.65 30.57
C TYR A 405 -3.21 5.45 31.34
N ILE A 406 -4.41 5.05 30.95
CA ILE A 406 -5.07 3.82 31.36
C ILE A 406 -5.38 3.06 30.08
N ALA A 407 -4.99 1.80 30.00
CA ALA A 407 -5.28 0.96 28.86
C ALA A 407 -6.27 -0.14 29.25
N ALA A 408 -7.23 -0.43 28.37
CA ALA A 408 -8.25 -1.44 28.56
C ALA A 408 -8.25 -2.46 27.42
N SER A 409 -8.52 -3.73 27.75
CA SER A 409 -8.72 -4.81 26.77
C SER A 409 -9.84 -5.74 27.22
N THR A 410 -10.37 -6.56 26.31
CA THR A 410 -11.49 -7.48 26.61
C THR A 410 -11.25 -8.35 27.84
N LYS A 411 -10.01 -8.77 28.10
CA LYS A 411 -9.65 -9.68 29.20
C LYS A 411 -8.77 -9.06 30.28
N GLY A 412 -8.30 -7.82 30.11
CA GLY A 412 -7.37 -7.19 31.05
C GLY A 412 -5.97 -7.81 31.06
N ASN A 413 -5.48 -8.26 29.90
CA ASN A 413 -4.14 -8.82 29.77
C ASN A 413 -3.07 -7.73 29.59
N ASP A 414 -1.79 -8.08 29.72
CA ASP A 414 -0.64 -7.21 29.41
C ASP A 414 -0.68 -5.82 30.08
N GLY A 415 -1.09 -5.78 31.36
CA GLY A 415 -1.16 -4.55 32.15
C GLY A 415 -2.39 -3.67 31.87
N THR A 416 -3.34 -4.15 31.05
CA THR A 416 -4.61 -3.45 30.80
C THR A 416 -5.69 -3.83 31.80
N ILE A 417 -6.68 -2.95 32.00
CA ILE A 417 -7.91 -3.29 32.72
C ILE A 417 -8.87 -4.10 31.84
N ALA A 418 -9.64 -4.99 32.45
CA ALA A 418 -10.66 -5.76 31.73
C ALA A 418 -11.86 -4.86 31.42
N LEU A 419 -12.19 -4.72 30.13
CA LEU A 419 -13.37 -4.02 29.63
C LEU A 419 -13.76 -4.61 28.28
N ASP A 420 -14.85 -5.37 28.26
CA ASP A 420 -15.46 -5.87 27.03
C ASP A 420 -16.52 -4.89 26.55
N LEU A 421 -16.23 -4.14 25.49
CA LEU A 421 -17.17 -3.17 24.93
C LEU A 421 -18.43 -3.80 24.30
N THR A 422 -18.45 -5.12 24.10
CA THR A 422 -19.63 -5.84 23.60
C THR A 422 -20.58 -6.26 24.73
N ALA A 423 -20.16 -6.14 25.99
CA ALA A 423 -20.96 -6.50 27.15
C ALA A 423 -22.10 -5.49 27.42
N ALA A 424 -23.20 -5.98 27.97
CA ALA A 424 -24.40 -5.18 28.23
C ALA A 424 -24.17 -4.04 29.24
N ASP A 425 -23.21 -4.20 30.16
CA ASP A 425 -22.86 -3.23 31.20
C ASP A 425 -21.64 -2.37 30.84
N ALA A 426 -21.07 -2.52 29.64
CA ALA A 426 -19.88 -1.80 29.20
C ALA A 426 -19.99 -0.29 29.33
N ALA A 427 -21.18 0.28 29.08
CA ALA A 427 -21.43 1.72 29.20
C ALA A 427 -21.29 2.21 30.64
N ASN A 428 -21.79 1.44 31.61
CA ASN A 428 -21.67 1.76 33.03
C ASN A 428 -20.23 1.65 33.51
N GLN A 429 -19.51 0.60 33.08
CA GLN A 429 -18.09 0.43 33.40
C GLN A 429 -17.25 1.56 32.80
N LEU A 430 -17.52 1.96 31.54
CA LEU A 430 -16.84 3.07 30.90
C LEU A 430 -17.06 4.39 31.66
N LEU A 431 -18.29 4.66 32.09
CA LEU A 431 -18.62 5.83 32.91
C LEU A 431 -17.89 5.82 34.26
N ASP A 432 -17.86 4.68 34.94
CA ASP A 432 -17.19 4.53 36.23
C ASP A 432 -15.68 4.79 36.11
N ILE A 433 -15.04 4.23 35.08
CA ILE A 433 -13.62 4.47 34.78
C ILE A 433 -13.40 5.96 34.53
N CYS A 434 -14.23 6.60 33.69
CA CYS A 434 -14.06 8.01 33.36
C CYS A 434 -14.17 8.91 34.59
N LYS A 435 -15.12 8.65 35.49
CA LYS A 435 -15.31 9.42 36.73
C LYS A 435 -14.22 9.15 37.75
N THR A 436 -13.99 7.88 38.09
CA THR A 436 -13.02 7.49 39.13
C THR A 436 -11.59 7.86 38.76
N LYS A 437 -11.27 7.85 37.47
CA LYS A 437 -9.92 8.11 36.96
C LYS A 437 -9.76 9.46 36.27
N ARG A 438 -10.78 10.34 36.31
CA ARG A 438 -10.78 11.69 35.74
C ARG A 438 -10.33 11.72 34.26
N VAL A 439 -10.84 10.79 33.46
CA VAL A 439 -10.47 10.66 32.04
C VAL A 439 -10.94 11.88 31.25
N SER A 440 -9.98 12.58 30.63
CA SER A 440 -10.25 13.75 29.78
C SER A 440 -10.27 13.42 28.28
N THR A 441 -9.59 12.34 27.89
CA THR A 441 -9.54 11.86 26.49
C THR A 441 -9.69 10.35 26.43
N ILE A 442 -10.56 9.86 25.55
CA ILE A 442 -10.75 8.44 25.23
C ILE A 442 -10.22 8.21 23.82
N ILE A 443 -9.39 7.18 23.64
CA ILE A 443 -8.88 6.71 22.35
C ILE A 443 -9.41 5.30 22.13
N SER A 444 -10.16 5.08 21.06
CA SER A 444 -10.59 3.74 20.67
C SER A 444 -9.79 3.22 19.48
N ALA A 445 -8.98 2.19 19.76
CA ALA A 445 -8.27 1.37 18.78
C ALA A 445 -8.93 -0.01 18.60
N VAL A 446 -10.20 -0.15 19.00
CA VAL A 446 -10.93 -1.43 18.94
C VAL A 446 -11.32 -1.77 17.50
N GLY A 447 -11.09 -3.03 17.13
CA GLY A 447 -11.57 -3.61 15.88
C GLY A 447 -11.19 -5.08 15.74
N SER A 448 -11.97 -5.80 14.95
CA SER A 448 -11.72 -7.18 14.50
C SER A 448 -12.03 -7.29 13.01
N ILE A 449 -11.47 -8.29 12.34
CA ILE A 449 -11.85 -8.61 10.96
C ILE A 449 -11.91 -10.13 10.74
N GLY A 450 -12.81 -10.59 9.89
CA GLY A 450 -12.97 -12.00 9.57
C GLY A 450 -13.40 -12.85 10.78
N GLN A 451 -14.09 -12.28 11.76
CA GLN A 451 -14.74 -13.00 12.86
C GLN A 451 -16.25 -12.94 12.71
N ASP A 452 -16.95 -13.94 13.26
CA ASP A 452 -18.43 -13.98 13.25
C ASP A 452 -19.06 -12.80 14.00
N CYS A 453 -18.33 -12.21 14.96
CA CYS A 453 -18.74 -11.06 15.76
C CYS A 453 -18.20 -9.71 15.27
N ASP A 454 -17.78 -9.61 14.00
CA ASP A 454 -17.15 -8.40 13.45
C ASP A 454 -18.05 -7.17 13.58
N TYR A 455 -19.35 -7.32 13.34
CA TYR A 455 -20.28 -6.21 13.47
C TYR A 455 -20.35 -5.69 14.91
N GLU A 456 -20.50 -6.60 15.86
CA GLU A 456 -20.62 -6.31 17.29
C GLU A 456 -19.36 -5.61 17.80
N VAL A 457 -18.18 -6.16 17.51
CA VAL A 457 -16.90 -5.61 17.98
C VAL A 457 -16.62 -4.24 17.36
N ASN A 458 -16.87 -4.06 16.06
CA ASN A 458 -16.53 -2.80 15.37
C ASN A 458 -17.57 -1.69 15.63
N SER A 459 -18.83 -2.04 15.96
CA SER A 459 -19.86 -1.08 16.41
C SER A 459 -19.78 -0.75 17.91
N ALA A 460 -19.09 -1.58 18.70
CA ALA A 460 -19.05 -1.49 20.16
C ALA A 460 -18.56 -0.13 20.68
N SER A 461 -17.58 0.49 20.02
CA SER A 461 -17.03 1.77 20.46
C SER A 461 -18.09 2.88 20.45
N GLY A 462 -18.78 3.09 19.32
CA GLY A 462 -19.81 4.11 19.24
C GLY A 462 -21.07 3.76 20.01
N ARG A 463 -21.45 2.47 20.07
CA ARG A 463 -22.61 2.03 20.88
C ARG A 463 -22.39 2.26 22.37
N THR A 464 -21.23 1.84 22.89
CA THR A 464 -20.88 2.02 24.30
C THR A 464 -20.77 3.50 24.63
N ALA A 465 -20.12 4.30 23.77
CA ALA A 465 -20.00 5.73 23.98
C ALA A 465 -21.36 6.44 23.92
N SER A 466 -22.24 6.07 22.99
CA SER A 466 -23.58 6.64 22.90
C SER A 466 -24.46 6.25 24.08
N ALA A 467 -24.37 5.02 24.57
CA ALA A 467 -25.07 4.60 25.78
C ALA A 467 -24.53 5.28 27.06
N ALA A 468 -23.22 5.45 27.15
CA ALA A 468 -22.56 6.10 28.28
C ALA A 468 -22.81 7.62 28.34
N PHE A 469 -22.74 8.29 27.19
CA PHE A 469 -22.70 9.76 27.12
C PHE A 469 -23.90 10.39 26.38
N GLY A 470 -24.86 9.58 25.92
CA GLY A 470 -25.99 10.03 25.10
C GLY A 470 -27.09 10.78 25.86
N SER A 471 -27.28 10.52 27.16
CA SER A 471 -28.12 11.36 28.03
C SER A 471 -27.40 12.66 28.40
N GLU A 472 -28.08 13.63 29.04
CA GLU A 472 -27.41 14.83 29.58
C GLU A 472 -26.40 14.41 30.66
N TYR A 473 -25.13 14.31 30.27
CA TYR A 473 -24.01 14.16 31.21
C TYR A 473 -23.97 15.42 32.09
N SER A 474 -24.52 15.31 33.29
CA SER A 474 -24.83 16.42 34.20
C SER A 474 -23.59 17.03 34.88
N ASP A 475 -22.39 16.47 34.67
CA ASP A 475 -21.15 16.82 35.39
C ASP A 475 -20.18 17.69 34.56
N GLY A 476 -20.66 18.29 33.46
CA GLY A 476 -20.07 19.52 32.93
C GLY A 476 -18.89 19.42 31.95
N THR A 477 -18.30 18.26 31.64
CA THR A 477 -17.31 18.18 30.54
C THR A 477 -17.24 16.79 29.92
N LEU A 478 -17.82 16.62 28.72
CA LEU A 478 -17.61 15.43 27.91
C LEU A 478 -16.11 15.24 27.61
N PRO A 479 -15.56 14.01 27.70
CA PRO A 479 -14.19 13.74 27.28
C PRO A 479 -14.05 13.91 25.76
N ARG A 480 -12.83 14.20 25.29
CA ARG A 480 -12.53 14.09 23.86
C ARG A 480 -12.55 12.61 23.46
N TYR A 481 -13.18 12.27 22.34
CA TYR A 481 -13.25 10.89 21.86
C TYR A 481 -12.57 10.73 20.51
N ILE A 482 -11.44 10.02 20.48
CA ILE A 482 -10.65 9.76 19.28
C ILE A 482 -10.94 8.34 18.80
N PHE A 483 -11.38 8.19 17.56
CA PHE A 483 -11.76 6.91 16.96
C PHE A 483 -10.98 6.62 15.69
N ILE A 484 -10.55 5.36 15.55
CA ILE A 484 -9.84 4.88 14.36
C ILE A 484 -10.82 4.10 13.48
N GLY A 485 -11.25 4.76 12.40
CA GLY A 485 -12.11 4.24 11.35
C GLY A 485 -11.35 3.73 10.14
N ASN A 486 -12.00 3.77 8.97
CA ASN A 486 -11.42 3.38 7.68
C ASN A 486 -11.68 4.45 6.61
N SER A 487 -10.81 4.59 5.62
CA SER A 487 -11.09 5.45 4.45
C SER A 487 -12.40 5.04 3.74
N PRO A 488 -13.15 5.99 3.13
CA PRO A 488 -14.38 5.67 2.39
C PRO A 488 -14.16 4.60 1.32
N ARG A 489 -13.01 4.62 0.65
CA ARG A 489 -12.64 3.64 -0.36
C ARG A 489 -12.46 2.23 0.21
N VAL A 490 -11.78 2.09 1.36
CA VAL A 490 -11.67 0.80 2.06
C VAL A 490 -13.05 0.28 2.45
N ARG A 491 -13.96 1.15 2.91
CA ARG A 491 -15.33 0.74 3.24
C ARG A 491 -16.09 0.26 2.03
N ASN A 492 -16.04 0.99 0.92
CA ASN A 492 -16.71 0.59 -0.31
C ASN A 492 -16.23 -0.80 -0.76
N LEU A 493 -14.93 -1.06 -0.68
CA LEU A 493 -14.38 -2.39 -0.93
C LEU A 493 -14.94 -3.43 0.04
N CYS A 494 -14.84 -3.21 1.35
CA CYS A 494 -15.33 -4.15 2.35
C CYS A 494 -16.84 -4.42 2.20
N ASN A 495 -17.63 -3.41 1.87
CA ASN A 495 -19.07 -3.53 1.64
C ASN A 495 -19.41 -4.42 0.44
N THR A 496 -18.53 -4.51 -0.56
CA THR A 496 -18.70 -5.42 -1.72
C THR A 496 -18.29 -6.88 -1.44
N ILE A 497 -17.56 -7.13 -0.35
CA ILE A 497 -17.06 -8.47 0.00
C ILE A 497 -17.91 -9.01 1.15
N PRO A 498 -18.72 -10.08 0.96
CA PRO A 498 -19.63 -10.58 1.99
C PRO A 498 -18.98 -10.88 3.35
N SER A 499 -17.74 -11.38 3.34
CA SER A 499 -16.99 -11.70 4.57
C SER A 499 -16.41 -10.48 5.30
N LEU A 500 -16.47 -9.29 4.71
CA LEU A 500 -15.93 -8.04 5.28
C LEU A 500 -17.01 -6.95 5.45
N ASN A 501 -18.24 -7.23 5.03
CA ASN A 501 -19.35 -6.28 5.06
C ASN A 501 -19.67 -5.86 6.50
N GLU A 502 -19.74 -6.82 7.41
CA GLU A 502 -20.03 -6.57 8.83
C GLU A 502 -18.95 -5.75 9.54
N TYR A 503 -17.68 -5.93 9.17
CA TYR A 503 -16.57 -5.07 9.62
C TYR A 503 -16.79 -3.60 9.24
N ALA A 504 -17.10 -3.32 7.97
CA ALA A 504 -17.32 -1.97 7.48
C ALA A 504 -18.56 -1.34 8.09
N ARG A 505 -19.68 -2.08 8.13
CA ARG A 505 -20.93 -1.64 8.76
C ARG A 505 -20.74 -1.27 10.23
N GLY A 506 -20.01 -2.10 10.99
CA GLY A 506 -19.74 -1.83 12.40
C GLY A 506 -18.93 -0.54 12.60
N LYS A 507 -17.88 -0.33 11.80
CA LYS A 507 -17.08 0.91 11.84
C LYS A 507 -17.90 2.15 11.46
N GLU A 508 -18.74 2.06 10.42
CA GLU A 508 -19.63 3.15 9.98
C GLU A 508 -20.64 3.53 11.07
N GLU A 509 -21.22 2.54 11.74
CA GLU A 509 -22.15 2.78 12.85
C GLU A 509 -21.44 3.47 14.03
N SER A 510 -20.25 3.00 14.41
CA SER A 510 -19.46 3.63 15.47
C SER A 510 -19.20 5.11 15.18
N GLU A 511 -18.77 5.44 13.96
CA GLU A 511 -18.52 6.83 13.56
C GLU A 511 -19.77 7.69 13.63
N ARG A 512 -20.89 7.21 13.09
CA ARG A 512 -22.16 7.92 13.10
C ARG A 512 -22.63 8.20 14.54
N LEU A 513 -22.53 7.21 15.42
CA LEU A 513 -22.93 7.33 16.83
C LEU A 513 -22.04 8.30 17.59
N LEU A 514 -20.71 8.28 17.36
CA LEU A 514 -19.78 9.20 17.99
C LEU A 514 -20.00 10.64 17.53
N GLN A 515 -20.16 10.85 16.22
CA GLN A 515 -20.49 12.17 15.66
C GLN A 515 -21.79 12.72 16.27
N HIS A 516 -22.83 11.90 16.37
CA HIS A 516 -24.09 12.31 16.98
C HIS A 516 -23.96 12.60 18.48
N THR A 517 -23.24 11.77 19.23
CA THR A 517 -23.14 11.88 20.70
C THR A 517 -22.26 13.05 21.15
N PHE A 518 -21.16 13.32 20.43
CA PHE A 518 -20.14 14.30 20.80
C PHE A 518 -20.18 15.60 19.97
N SER A 519 -21.25 15.83 19.22
CA SER A 519 -21.58 17.12 18.61
C SER A 519 -22.68 17.81 19.44
N ARG A 520 -22.30 18.66 20.39
CA ARG A 520 -23.26 19.41 21.22
C ARG A 520 -22.88 20.88 21.29
N ASN A 521 -23.87 21.77 21.29
CA ASN A 521 -23.69 23.23 21.48
C ASN A 521 -22.60 23.85 20.60
N ASN A 522 -22.52 23.46 19.32
CA ASN A 522 -21.49 23.86 18.35
C ASN A 522 -20.04 23.45 18.71
N GLU A 523 -19.80 22.74 19.81
CA GLU A 523 -18.52 22.13 20.14
C GLU A 523 -18.49 20.66 19.67
N LYS A 524 -17.43 20.31 18.93
CA LYS A 524 -17.18 18.94 18.49
C LYS A 524 -16.06 18.34 19.34
N LYS A 525 -16.40 17.38 20.20
CA LYS A 525 -15.43 16.67 21.06
C LYS A 525 -15.08 15.27 20.56
N TYR A 526 -15.22 15.02 19.26
CA TYR A 526 -14.79 13.77 18.64
C TYR A 526 -13.71 14.03 17.59
N TYR A 527 -12.85 13.04 17.37
CA TYR A 527 -11.89 13.01 16.28
C TYR A 527 -11.93 11.65 15.62
N ILE A 528 -12.00 11.60 14.29
CA ILE A 528 -12.04 10.35 13.53
C ILE A 528 -10.86 10.33 12.56
N LEU A 529 -9.97 9.35 12.73
CA LEU A 529 -8.92 9.07 11.76
C LEU A 529 -9.43 7.98 10.83
N LYS A 530 -9.31 8.19 9.51
CA LYS A 530 -9.75 7.24 8.49
C LYS A 530 -8.56 6.75 7.64
N PRO A 531 -7.62 5.99 8.23
CA PRO A 531 -6.49 5.45 7.48
C PRO A 531 -6.96 4.51 6.37
N THR A 532 -6.07 4.29 5.40
CA THR A 532 -6.16 3.19 4.43
C THR A 532 -5.74 1.88 5.13
N PHE A 533 -4.95 1.00 4.50
CA PHE A 533 -4.38 -0.14 5.22
C PHE A 533 -3.28 0.31 6.17
N ILE A 534 -3.34 -0.09 7.44
CA ILE A 534 -2.29 0.19 8.41
C ILE A 534 -1.22 -0.91 8.33
N TYR A 535 0.05 -0.52 8.30
CA TYR A 535 1.18 -1.47 8.30
C TYR A 535 2.14 -1.21 9.48
N GLY A 536 2.92 -2.24 9.87
CA GLY A 536 3.95 -2.15 10.90
C GLY A 536 4.12 -3.46 11.69
N GLY A 537 5.18 -3.54 12.51
CA GLY A 537 5.59 -4.74 13.23
C GLY A 537 6.27 -5.81 12.36
N ASP A 538 6.70 -6.90 12.98
CA ASP A 538 7.55 -7.91 12.32
C ASP A 538 6.75 -9.06 11.66
N ASP A 539 5.47 -9.23 12.03
CA ASP A 539 4.67 -10.40 11.66
C ASP A 539 3.46 -10.09 10.78
N PHE A 540 3.24 -10.96 9.79
CA PHE A 540 2.01 -10.99 9.00
C PHE A 540 0.85 -11.44 9.87
N GLY A 541 -0.18 -10.61 10.00
CA GLY A 541 -1.41 -10.94 10.71
C GLY A 541 -2.58 -10.88 9.73
N LEU A 542 -3.50 -11.85 9.83
CA LEU A 542 -4.77 -11.82 9.12
C LEU A 542 -5.85 -11.07 9.92
N ASN A 543 -5.63 -10.88 11.23
CA ASN A 543 -6.60 -10.28 12.14
C ASN A 543 -5.91 -9.40 13.21
N PRO A 544 -5.89 -8.06 13.03
CA PRO A 544 -6.26 -7.33 11.81
C PRO A 544 -5.30 -7.65 10.64
N PRO A 545 -5.70 -7.40 9.36
CA PRO A 545 -4.85 -7.65 8.20
C PRO A 545 -3.69 -6.66 8.26
N ARG A 546 -2.47 -7.16 8.48
CA ARG A 546 -1.29 -6.30 8.62
C ARG A 546 -0.17 -6.75 7.70
N LEU A 547 0.47 -5.73 7.13
CA LEU A 547 1.71 -5.86 6.39
C LEU A 547 2.88 -5.69 7.38
N PRO A 548 3.83 -6.63 7.42
CA PRO A 548 5.10 -6.43 8.12
C PRO A 548 5.77 -5.13 7.67
N SER A 549 6.46 -4.43 8.58
CA SER A 549 7.11 -3.13 8.32
C SER A 549 7.91 -3.13 7.02
N GLY A 550 8.71 -4.17 6.77
CA GLY A 550 9.51 -4.25 5.56
C GLY A 550 8.71 -4.40 4.25
N ILE A 551 7.53 -5.04 4.25
CA ILE A 551 6.67 -5.06 3.05
C ILE A 551 5.95 -3.71 2.93
N GLY A 552 5.42 -3.23 4.06
CA GLY A 552 4.63 -2.00 4.12
C GLY A 552 5.40 -0.78 3.66
N GLN A 553 6.65 -0.61 4.09
CA GLN A 553 7.54 0.48 3.66
C GLN A 553 7.78 0.45 2.15
N ILE A 554 8.11 -0.73 1.59
CA ILE A 554 8.37 -0.87 0.14
C ILE A 554 7.09 -0.55 -0.66
N LEU A 555 5.93 -1.02 -0.19
CA LEU A 555 4.66 -0.74 -0.85
C LEU A 555 4.22 0.71 -0.67
N GLU A 556 4.45 1.32 0.49
CA GLU A 556 4.17 2.74 0.74
C GLU A 556 5.00 3.63 -0.17
N ALA A 557 6.30 3.38 -0.29
CA ALA A 557 7.16 4.14 -1.18
C ALA A 557 6.70 4.00 -2.64
N PHE A 558 6.50 2.75 -3.10
CA PHE A 558 6.07 2.46 -4.46
C PHE A 558 4.67 3.01 -4.81
N LEU A 559 3.67 2.79 -3.96
CA LEU A 559 2.29 3.26 -4.16
C LEU A 559 2.14 4.75 -3.84
N GLY A 560 3.07 5.31 -3.07
CA GLY A 560 3.18 6.73 -2.77
C GLY A 560 3.56 7.59 -3.98
N LEU A 561 4.19 7.00 -5.00
CA LEU A 561 4.56 7.71 -6.22
C LEU A 561 3.34 8.37 -6.89
N TYR A 562 3.41 9.68 -7.16
CA TYR A 562 2.34 10.45 -7.78
C TYR A 562 1.72 9.83 -9.04
N PRO A 563 2.48 9.26 -10.00
CA PRO A 563 1.88 8.57 -11.14
C PRO A 563 0.99 7.40 -10.73
N ILE A 564 1.39 6.64 -9.71
CA ILE A 564 0.64 5.48 -9.21
C ILE A 564 -0.61 5.95 -8.44
N GLN A 565 -0.47 6.94 -7.56
CA GLN A 565 -1.61 7.52 -6.85
C GLN A 565 -2.65 8.13 -7.81
N ALA A 566 -2.19 8.80 -8.86
CA ALA A 566 -3.06 9.39 -9.88
C ALA A 566 -3.84 8.33 -10.65
N THR A 567 -3.22 7.18 -10.94
CA THR A 567 -3.96 6.07 -11.54
C THR A 567 -5.10 5.57 -10.65
N SER A 568 -4.96 5.62 -9.32
CA SER A 568 -6.04 5.22 -8.40
C SER A 568 -7.34 6.02 -8.55
N GLU A 569 -7.28 7.26 -9.06
CA GLU A 569 -8.44 8.15 -9.18
C GLU A 569 -9.37 7.82 -10.34
N PHE A 570 -8.81 7.25 -11.40
CA PHE A 570 -9.56 6.86 -12.60
C PHE A 570 -10.09 5.42 -12.51
N LEU A 571 -9.82 4.73 -11.40
CA LEU A 571 -10.21 3.35 -11.17
C LEU A 571 -11.44 3.23 -10.27
N PRO A 572 -12.28 2.20 -10.48
CA PRO A 572 -13.26 1.77 -9.49
C PRO A 572 -12.60 1.50 -8.13
N ASP A 573 -13.33 1.75 -7.04
CA ASP A 573 -12.80 1.69 -5.66
C ASP A 573 -12.09 0.37 -5.34
N ILE A 574 -12.58 -0.77 -5.83
CA ILE A 574 -11.94 -2.08 -5.62
C ILE A 574 -10.49 -2.16 -6.11
N LEU A 575 -10.16 -1.38 -7.14
CA LEU A 575 -8.81 -1.27 -7.68
C LEU A 575 -8.08 -0.02 -7.16
N GLY A 576 -8.83 1.07 -6.96
CA GLY A 576 -8.30 2.29 -6.35
C GLY A 576 -7.65 2.01 -4.99
N VAL A 577 -8.31 1.20 -4.14
CA VAL A 577 -7.78 0.78 -2.84
C VAL A 577 -6.46 0.00 -2.95
N THR A 578 -6.27 -0.81 -3.99
CA THR A 578 -4.99 -1.54 -4.20
C THR A 578 -3.84 -0.63 -4.60
N LEU A 579 -4.14 0.59 -5.02
CA LEU A 579 -3.20 1.63 -5.38
C LEU A 579 -3.06 2.73 -4.33
N GLU A 580 -3.82 2.67 -3.24
CA GLU A 580 -3.63 3.57 -2.13
C GLU A 580 -2.42 3.12 -1.30
N ALA A 581 -1.52 4.06 -1.05
CA ALA A 581 -0.41 3.81 -0.16
C ALA A 581 -0.93 3.46 1.25
N PRO A 582 -0.45 2.37 1.87
CA PRO A 582 -0.77 2.06 3.26
C PRO A 582 -0.18 3.14 4.20
N VAL A 583 -0.72 3.24 5.41
CA VAL A 583 -0.28 4.19 6.44
C VAL A 583 0.53 3.45 7.51
N ASN A 584 1.68 4.00 7.88
CA ASN A 584 2.49 3.46 8.97
C ASN A 584 1.75 3.57 10.32
N VAL A 585 1.75 2.50 11.13
CA VAL A 585 1.13 2.48 12.46
C VAL A 585 1.70 3.54 13.41
N GLU A 586 2.99 3.87 13.30
CA GLU A 586 3.63 4.93 14.09
C GLU A 586 3.08 6.31 13.73
N ALA A 587 2.75 6.55 12.45
CA ALA A 587 2.09 7.78 12.03
C ALA A 587 0.66 7.85 12.57
N VAL A 588 -0.09 6.74 12.52
CA VAL A 588 -1.44 6.68 13.13
C VAL A 588 -1.37 6.93 14.63
N ALA A 589 -0.43 6.29 15.34
CA ALA A 589 -0.23 6.47 16.78
C ALA A 589 0.19 7.91 17.11
N GLY A 590 1.13 8.48 16.36
CA GLY A 590 1.57 9.87 16.50
C GLY A 590 0.44 10.87 16.34
N ALA A 591 -0.38 10.72 15.30
CA ALA A 591 -1.53 11.58 15.06
C ALA A 591 -2.53 11.51 16.23
N VAL A 592 -2.87 10.30 16.67
CA VAL A 592 -3.79 10.07 17.80
C VAL A 592 -3.27 10.71 19.08
N VAL A 593 -1.99 10.52 19.40
CA VAL A 593 -1.36 11.09 20.61
C VAL A 593 -1.33 12.62 20.52
N ASN A 594 -1.00 13.19 19.37
CA ASN A 594 -0.98 14.65 19.20
C ASN A 594 -2.38 15.27 19.31
N ILE A 595 -3.42 14.61 18.77
CA ILE A 595 -4.82 15.04 18.98
C ILE A 595 -5.19 14.94 20.47
N ALA A 596 -4.80 13.85 21.15
CA ALA A 596 -5.09 13.68 22.57
C ALA A 596 -4.46 14.78 23.44
N LEU A 597 -3.31 15.30 23.01
CA LEU A 597 -2.58 16.39 23.66
C LEU A 597 -3.10 17.79 23.25
N GLY A 598 -4.06 17.89 22.32
CA GLY A 598 -4.58 19.18 21.83
C GLY A 598 -3.64 19.91 20.86
N LEU A 599 -2.68 19.21 20.25
CA LEU A 599 -1.78 19.80 19.24
C LEU A 599 -2.44 19.88 17.85
N CYS A 600 -3.54 19.14 17.65
CA CYS A 600 -4.22 18.97 16.36
C CYS A 600 -5.74 19.19 16.51
N ASP A 601 -6.19 20.45 16.53
CA ASP A 601 -7.61 20.80 16.73
C ASP A 601 -8.31 21.41 15.50
N GLU A 602 -7.63 21.49 14.35
CA GLU A 602 -8.15 22.14 13.13
C GLU A 602 -9.29 21.36 12.45
N SER A 603 -9.25 20.02 12.51
CA SER A 603 -10.26 19.14 11.91
C SER A 603 -10.58 17.95 12.80
N ASN A 604 -11.86 17.74 13.06
CA ASN A 604 -12.38 16.56 13.77
C ASN A 604 -12.35 15.27 12.91
N VAL A 605 -12.02 15.35 11.62
CA VAL A 605 -11.91 14.17 10.75
C VAL A 605 -10.66 14.27 9.90
N LEU A 606 -9.77 13.28 10.02
CA LEU A 606 -8.58 13.13 9.19
C LEU A 606 -8.86 12.02 8.17
N GLU A 607 -9.24 12.40 6.96
CA GLU A 607 -9.67 11.45 5.93
C GLU A 607 -8.52 10.95 5.06
N ARG A 608 -7.51 11.80 4.80
CA ARG A 608 -6.42 11.47 3.89
C ARG A 608 -5.21 10.94 4.67
N ARG A 609 -4.41 10.12 3.99
CA ARG A 609 -3.13 9.64 4.52
C ARG A 609 -2.24 10.82 4.91
N GLU A 610 -2.18 11.85 4.07
CA GLU A 610 -1.36 13.05 4.30
C GLU A 610 -1.82 13.83 5.53
N ASP A 611 -3.13 13.90 5.78
CA ASP A 611 -3.69 14.55 6.97
C ASP A 611 -3.26 13.83 8.25
N ILE A 612 -3.24 12.49 8.22
CA ILE A 612 -2.79 11.66 9.35
C ILE A 612 -1.30 11.85 9.61
N ILE A 613 -0.47 11.79 8.57
CA ILE A 613 0.98 11.93 8.77
C ILE A 613 1.34 13.34 9.24
N MET A 614 0.67 14.37 8.71
CA MET A 614 0.82 15.75 9.18
C MET A 614 0.38 15.92 10.65
N ALA A 615 -0.75 15.32 11.04
CA ALA A 615 -1.15 15.32 12.44
C ALA A 615 -0.11 14.61 13.34
N ALA A 616 0.60 13.60 12.83
CA ALA A 616 1.66 12.89 13.55
C ALA A 616 2.98 13.66 13.66
N SER A 617 3.26 14.54 12.69
CA SER A 617 4.49 15.32 12.67
C SER A 617 4.46 16.47 13.68
N LYS A 618 3.28 17.02 14.00
CA LYS A 618 3.14 18.14 14.95
C LYS A 618 3.89 17.89 16.26
N ARG A 619 4.48 18.96 16.80
CA ARG A 619 5.19 19.02 18.09
C ARG A 619 4.56 20.15 18.90
N GLY A 620 4.51 20.03 20.22
CA GLY A 620 4.07 21.15 21.05
C GLY A 620 5.24 22.01 21.51
N ALA A 621 4.96 23.28 21.81
CA ALA A 621 5.99 24.21 22.25
C ALA A 621 6.73 23.70 23.49
N VAL A 622 8.05 23.80 23.45
CA VAL A 622 8.92 23.54 24.59
C VAL A 622 8.89 24.79 25.48
N GLN A 623 8.30 24.70 26.68
CA GLN A 623 8.54 25.71 27.70
C GLN A 623 10.00 25.58 28.16
N SER A 624 10.81 26.61 27.89
CA SER A 624 12.21 26.59 28.30
C SER A 624 12.36 27.10 29.72
N ASP A 625 13.03 26.33 30.58
CA ASP A 625 13.57 26.85 31.84
C ASP A 625 14.60 27.94 31.51
N ALA A 626 14.40 29.14 32.05
CA ALA A 626 15.13 30.37 31.70
C ALA A 626 16.64 30.39 32.11
N THR A 627 17.22 29.27 32.55
CA THR A 627 18.47 29.27 33.32
C THR A 627 19.76 28.97 32.54
N ASP A 628 19.71 28.63 31.24
CA ASP A 628 20.91 28.40 30.40
C ASP A 628 20.68 28.76 28.91
N GLU A 629 20.63 30.05 28.60
CA GLU A 629 20.43 30.55 27.22
C GLU A 629 21.74 30.59 26.41
N ALA A 630 22.88 30.80 27.08
CA ALA A 630 24.20 30.83 26.47
C ALA A 630 24.63 29.45 25.96
N GLY A 631 24.48 28.40 26.78
CA GLY A 631 24.79 27.02 26.37
C GLY A 631 23.93 26.52 25.22
N ARG A 632 22.65 26.95 25.18
CA ARG A 632 21.73 26.67 24.06
C ARG A 632 22.19 27.32 22.76
N ASN A 633 22.63 28.57 22.79
CA ASN A 633 23.13 29.27 21.60
C ASN A 633 24.43 28.67 21.07
N ASP A 634 25.35 28.27 21.94
CA ASP A 634 26.59 27.60 21.53
C ASP A 634 26.31 26.23 20.91
N ARG A 635 25.39 25.45 21.51
CA ARG A 635 24.96 24.17 20.95
C ARG A 635 24.27 24.35 19.59
N ARG A 636 23.44 25.38 19.42
CA ARG A 636 22.78 25.72 18.16
C ARG A 636 23.78 26.01 17.05
N LYS A 637 24.80 26.83 17.33
CA LYS A 637 25.88 27.14 16.36
C LYS A 637 26.65 25.89 15.96
N GLU A 638 26.97 25.03 16.92
CA GLU A 638 27.70 23.80 16.63
C GLU A 638 26.88 22.83 15.76
N LEU A 639 25.58 22.64 16.07
CA LEU A 639 24.70 21.81 15.26
C LEU A 639 24.55 22.36 13.83
N LYS A 640 24.37 23.68 13.64
CA LYS A 640 24.32 24.31 12.31
C LYS A 640 25.61 24.05 11.53
N ARG A 641 26.77 24.17 12.16
CA ARG A 641 28.08 23.91 11.54
C ARG A 641 28.24 22.45 11.13
N ILE A 642 27.85 21.51 12.01
CA ILE A 642 27.90 20.07 11.71
C ILE A 642 26.98 19.75 10.54
N LEU A 643 25.73 20.20 10.58
CA LEU A 643 24.70 19.88 9.59
C LEU A 643 24.95 20.53 8.22
N SER A 644 25.63 21.68 8.16
CA SER A 644 25.96 22.35 6.90
C SER A 644 27.27 21.88 6.26
N GLN A 645 28.29 21.56 7.07
CA GLN A 645 29.65 21.30 6.55
C GLN A 645 30.11 19.85 6.69
N ARG A 646 29.55 19.09 7.64
CA ARG A 646 30.06 17.77 8.05
C ARG A 646 28.97 16.69 8.10
N ALA A 647 27.78 16.94 7.56
CA ALA A 647 26.67 15.99 7.60
C ALA A 647 27.01 14.63 6.96
N SER A 648 27.90 14.61 5.96
CA SER A 648 28.38 13.37 5.30
C SER A 648 29.21 12.46 6.21
N GLU A 649 29.70 12.96 7.34
CA GLU A 649 30.44 12.18 8.33
C GLU A 649 29.53 11.37 9.26
N TYR A 650 28.22 11.62 9.23
CA TYR A 650 27.23 11.01 10.14
C TYR A 650 26.21 10.17 9.36
N THR A 651 25.59 9.23 10.06
CA THR A 651 24.46 8.46 9.52
C THR A 651 23.21 9.34 9.39
N ALA A 652 22.25 8.94 8.54
CA ALA A 652 20.98 9.65 8.37
C ALA A 652 20.22 9.80 9.70
N GLU A 653 20.19 8.75 10.53
CA GLU A 653 19.56 8.75 11.85
C GLU A 653 20.21 9.77 12.81
N GLN A 654 21.54 9.88 12.79
CA GLN A 654 22.28 10.86 13.59
C GLN A 654 22.01 12.29 13.12
N ASN A 655 22.02 12.52 11.81
CA ASN A 655 21.69 13.83 11.23
C ASN A 655 20.24 14.23 11.56
N PHE A 656 19.30 13.29 11.51
CA PHE A 656 17.91 13.52 11.88
C PHE A 656 17.78 13.88 13.37
N ALA A 657 18.45 13.14 14.26
CA ALA A 657 18.45 13.45 15.69
C ALA A 657 19.03 14.83 15.99
N MET A 658 20.10 15.22 15.29
CA MET A 658 20.70 16.56 15.38
C MET A 658 19.77 17.66 14.86
N LEU A 659 19.01 17.41 13.78
CA LEU A 659 17.98 18.33 13.29
C LEU A 659 16.84 18.50 14.29
N GLU A 660 16.36 17.40 14.88
CA GLU A 660 15.34 17.48 15.93
C GLU A 660 15.85 18.23 17.17
N GLU A 661 17.12 18.03 17.54
CA GLU A 661 17.75 18.80 18.62
C GLU A 661 17.83 20.28 18.28
N LEU A 662 18.27 20.63 17.07
CA LEU A 662 18.42 22.00 16.60
C LEU A 662 17.08 22.75 16.62
N GLU A 663 16.02 22.12 16.14
CA GLU A 663 14.66 22.68 16.14
C GLU A 663 14.10 22.84 17.57
N ARG A 664 14.38 21.90 18.47
CA ARG A 664 14.00 21.98 19.89
C ARG A 664 14.69 23.12 20.64
N LEU A 665 15.89 23.52 20.22
CA LEU A 665 16.60 24.64 20.83
C LEU A 665 15.97 26.00 20.49
N GLY A 666 14.95 26.05 19.63
CA GLY A 666 14.16 27.24 19.31
C GLY A 666 14.84 28.22 18.34
N THR A 667 14.11 29.26 17.94
CA THR A 667 14.56 30.32 17.02
C THR A 667 15.16 31.50 17.82
N THR A 668 16.00 32.32 17.20
CA THR A 668 16.48 33.60 17.79
C THR A 668 15.61 34.80 17.40
N HIS A 669 14.66 34.62 16.47
CA HIS A 669 13.82 35.68 15.93
C HIS A 669 12.36 35.21 15.82
N THR A 670 11.42 36.13 16.06
CA THR A 670 10.02 35.99 15.67
C THR A 670 9.92 36.02 14.15
N THR A 671 8.98 35.27 13.56
CA THR A 671 8.76 35.20 12.10
C THR A 671 8.35 36.52 11.44
N ASP A 672 8.18 37.59 12.23
CA ASP A 672 7.80 38.91 11.75
C ASP A 672 8.97 39.58 11.01
N GLY A 673 8.96 39.48 9.67
CA GLY A 673 9.82 40.27 8.78
C GLY A 673 10.79 39.50 7.89
N VAL A 674 10.85 38.16 7.97
CA VAL A 674 11.75 37.33 7.13
C VAL A 674 10.96 36.72 5.97
N SER A 675 11.35 37.01 4.73
CA SER A 675 10.72 36.49 3.50
C SER A 675 11.35 35.15 3.08
N LEU A 676 10.54 34.15 2.74
CA LEU A 676 11.02 32.87 2.16
C LEU A 676 11.56 33.06 0.73
N SER A 677 11.26 34.19 0.07
CA SER A 677 11.66 34.44 -1.31
C SER A 677 13.17 34.34 -1.48
N GLY A 678 13.59 33.66 -2.54
CA GLY A 678 15.00 33.41 -2.85
C GLY A 678 15.30 31.94 -3.13
N ARG A 679 16.59 31.65 -3.31
CA ARG A 679 17.09 30.31 -3.60
C ARG A 679 17.54 29.60 -2.33
N TRP A 680 17.08 28.37 -2.15
CA TRP A 680 17.42 27.49 -1.05
C TRP A 680 18.04 26.20 -1.57
N ASP A 681 19.25 25.88 -1.12
CA ASP A 681 19.96 24.65 -1.44
C ASP A 681 19.80 23.64 -0.29
N PHE A 682 19.60 22.37 -0.63
CA PHE A 682 19.52 21.29 0.35
C PHE A 682 20.92 20.92 0.86
N CYS A 683 21.14 20.97 2.18
CA CYS A 683 22.48 20.75 2.76
C CYS A 683 22.94 19.29 2.71
N PHE A 684 22.00 18.33 2.75
CA PHE A 684 22.29 16.90 2.66
C PHE A 684 21.03 16.09 2.32
N ASP A 685 21.26 14.88 1.79
CA ASP A 685 20.22 13.91 1.46
C ASP A 685 19.56 13.34 2.72
N VAL A 686 18.59 14.07 3.28
CA VAL A 686 17.63 13.45 4.21
C VAL A 686 16.77 12.45 3.42
N GLU A 687 16.20 11.47 4.11
CA GLU A 687 15.23 10.54 3.52
C GLU A 687 14.20 11.32 2.67
N PRO A 688 13.89 10.81 1.47
CA PRO A 688 13.07 11.57 0.55
C PRO A 688 11.60 11.56 0.99
N ASP A 689 11.02 12.75 1.13
CA ASP A 689 9.58 12.91 1.20
C ASP A 689 8.90 12.50 -0.12
N VAL A 690 7.57 12.31 -0.15
CA VAL A 690 6.82 11.82 -1.33
C VAL A 690 7.06 12.67 -2.61
N GLY A 691 7.48 13.94 -2.47
CA GLY A 691 7.82 14.82 -3.59
C GLY A 691 9.24 14.62 -4.13
N THR A 692 10.24 14.59 -3.24
CA THR A 692 11.65 14.33 -3.58
C THR A 692 11.93 12.84 -3.83
N GLY A 693 11.05 11.96 -3.35
CA GLY A 693 11.08 10.50 -3.50
C GLY A 693 10.80 10.03 -4.90
N PHE A 694 9.95 10.74 -5.66
CA PHE A 694 9.82 10.49 -7.09
C PHE A 694 11.16 10.68 -7.83
N ILE A 695 11.94 11.69 -7.43
CA ILE A 695 13.22 12.02 -8.05
C ILE A 695 14.34 11.09 -7.56
N LYS A 696 14.39 10.79 -6.25
CA LYS A 696 15.38 9.91 -5.65
C LYS A 696 15.13 8.43 -5.98
N GLU A 697 13.90 7.91 -5.94
CA GLU A 697 13.65 6.48 -6.23
C GLU A 697 13.78 6.12 -7.72
N LEU A 698 13.50 7.05 -8.64
CA LEU A 698 13.73 6.77 -10.06
C LEU A 698 15.24 6.69 -10.40
N PHE A 699 16.14 7.26 -9.59
CA PHE A 699 17.52 7.52 -10.06
C PHE A 699 18.65 7.48 -9.02
N ASP A 700 18.36 7.35 -7.73
CA ASP A 700 19.37 7.22 -6.67
C ASP A 700 19.79 5.75 -6.55
N ASP A 701 20.70 5.36 -7.43
CA ASP A 701 21.42 4.11 -7.26
C ASP A 701 22.93 4.36 -7.23
N LYS A 702 23.56 3.88 -6.16
CA LYS A 702 25.01 3.69 -6.05
C LYS A 702 25.50 2.57 -7.00
N SER A 703 24.61 1.91 -7.74
CA SER A 703 24.97 1.01 -8.84
C SER A 703 25.36 1.77 -10.13
N SER A 704 26.52 1.41 -10.65
CA SER A 704 27.33 2.14 -11.65
C SER A 704 26.76 2.26 -13.07
N VAL A 705 25.49 1.91 -13.31
CA VAL A 705 24.86 1.93 -14.65
C VAL A 705 23.89 3.09 -14.82
N MET A 706 23.05 3.41 -13.81
CA MET A 706 22.08 4.51 -13.91
C MET A 706 22.73 5.88 -13.70
N ARG A 707 23.73 6.03 -12.81
CA ARG A 707 24.55 7.26 -12.72
C ARG A 707 25.31 7.61 -14.01
N LYS A 708 25.62 6.62 -14.86
CA LYS A 708 26.22 6.87 -16.18
C LYS A 708 25.21 7.42 -17.19
N ILE A 709 23.92 7.23 -16.92
CA ILE A 709 22.84 7.59 -17.83
C ILE A 709 22.10 8.83 -17.32
N VAL A 710 21.94 9.05 -16.02
CA VAL A 710 21.31 10.24 -15.39
C VAL A 710 22.10 10.61 -14.14
N ASP A 711 22.69 11.82 -14.10
CA ASP A 711 23.33 12.39 -12.90
C ASP A 711 22.56 13.63 -12.42
N PHE A 712 22.30 13.73 -11.11
CA PHE A 712 21.55 14.85 -10.51
C PHE A 712 22.54 15.86 -9.93
N GLN A 713 22.51 17.08 -10.44
CA GLN A 713 23.37 18.17 -9.97
C GLN A 713 22.54 19.39 -9.57
N GLY A 714 22.87 19.96 -8.40
CA GLY A 714 22.31 21.24 -7.96
C GLY A 714 20.79 21.23 -7.78
N VAL A 715 20.26 20.27 -6.99
CA VAL A 715 18.86 20.32 -6.56
C VAL A 715 18.69 21.50 -5.63
N HIS A 716 17.85 22.45 -6.03
CA HIS A 716 17.55 23.62 -5.23
C HIS A 716 16.08 24.00 -5.40
N MET A 717 15.62 24.77 -4.43
CA MET A 717 14.27 25.29 -4.36
C MET A 717 14.33 26.80 -4.58
N GLU A 718 13.64 27.30 -5.59
CA GLU A 718 13.44 28.74 -5.80
C GLU A 718 12.03 29.12 -5.35
N ILE A 719 11.93 30.03 -4.38
CA ILE A 719 10.65 30.56 -3.91
C ILE A 719 10.49 31.95 -4.51
N GLY A 720 9.42 32.13 -5.29
CA GLY A 720 9.12 33.39 -5.97
C GLY A 720 8.75 34.53 -5.02
N ASP A 721 8.64 35.74 -5.59
CA ASP A 721 8.21 36.93 -4.87
C ASP A 721 6.81 36.73 -4.27
N GLU A 722 6.58 37.27 -3.07
CA GLU A 722 5.35 37.11 -2.25
C GLU A 722 5.06 35.66 -1.80
N GLU A 723 6.04 34.76 -1.85
CA GLU A 723 5.92 33.37 -1.38
C GLU A 723 4.79 32.58 -2.08
N SER A 724 4.49 32.95 -3.33
CA SER A 724 3.33 32.43 -4.07
C SER A 724 3.62 31.18 -4.90
N THR A 725 4.90 30.91 -5.22
CA THR A 725 5.32 29.81 -6.09
C THR A 725 6.62 29.18 -5.61
N ILE A 726 6.73 27.86 -5.72
CA ILE A 726 7.98 27.12 -5.55
C ILE A 726 8.34 26.46 -6.87
N GLN A 727 9.61 26.59 -7.26
CA GLN A 727 10.21 25.80 -8.32
C GLN A 727 11.27 24.88 -7.72
N LEU A 728 11.04 23.57 -7.80
CA LEU A 728 12.09 22.59 -7.54
C LEU A 728 12.87 22.41 -8.84
N VAL A 729 14.10 22.91 -8.87
CA VAL A 729 14.95 22.85 -10.04
C VAL A 729 15.95 21.71 -9.89
N VAL A 730 16.00 20.88 -10.92
CA VAL A 730 16.83 19.69 -10.94
C VAL A 730 17.62 19.65 -12.25
N SER A 731 18.95 19.70 -12.16
CA SER A 731 19.81 19.51 -13.34
C SER A 731 20.11 18.03 -13.49
N LEU A 732 19.85 17.50 -14.68
CA LEU A 732 20.02 16.09 -15.06
C LEU A 732 21.10 16.00 -16.14
N SER A 733 21.99 15.01 -16.08
CA SER A 733 22.88 14.68 -17.20
C SER A 733 22.42 13.38 -17.87
N LEU A 734 21.70 13.47 -19.00
CA LEU A 734 21.23 12.30 -19.76
C LEU A 734 22.13 12.02 -20.97
N PHE A 735 22.87 10.89 -20.97
CA PHE A 735 23.85 10.55 -22.03
C PHE A 735 24.80 11.72 -22.37
N GLU A 736 25.40 12.34 -21.35
CA GLU A 736 26.29 13.52 -21.47
C GLU A 736 25.60 14.82 -21.95
N LYS A 737 24.27 14.83 -22.13
CA LYS A 737 23.49 16.06 -22.37
C LYS A 737 22.87 16.56 -21.07
N GLN A 738 23.13 17.81 -20.72
CA GLN A 738 22.43 18.45 -19.62
C GLN A 738 20.97 18.73 -19.97
N MET A 739 20.07 18.35 -19.08
CA MET A 739 18.65 18.66 -19.12
C MET A 739 18.24 19.32 -17.80
N LYS A 740 17.40 20.34 -17.87
CA LYS A 740 16.80 21.00 -16.71
C LYS A 740 15.38 20.49 -16.55
N LEU A 741 15.11 19.85 -15.41
CA LEU A 741 13.77 19.48 -14.98
C LEU A 741 13.31 20.49 -13.92
N ILE A 742 12.14 21.07 -14.10
CA ILE A 742 11.54 22.03 -13.17
C ILE A 742 10.18 21.48 -12.75
N LEU A 743 9.99 21.30 -11.45
CA LEU A 743 8.67 21.05 -10.87
C LEU A 743 8.09 22.40 -10.44
N HIS A 744 6.93 22.75 -10.98
CA HIS A 744 6.20 23.97 -10.65
C HIS A 744 5.17 23.67 -9.58
N THR A 745 5.20 24.39 -8.47
CA THR A 745 4.15 24.34 -7.44
C THR A 745 3.75 25.75 -7.00
N SER A 746 2.50 25.90 -6.56
CA SER A 746 1.95 27.13 -5.98
C SER A 746 1.82 26.98 -4.47
N LEU A 747 1.99 28.07 -3.75
CA LEU A 747 1.83 28.12 -2.30
C LEU A 747 0.60 28.93 -1.93
N SER A 748 -0.07 28.49 -0.88
CA SER A 748 -1.16 29.22 -0.25
C SER A 748 -1.00 29.19 1.27
N PRO A 749 -1.36 30.25 2.01
CA PRO A 749 -1.32 30.23 3.47
C PRO A 749 -2.16 29.10 4.04
N ALA A 750 -1.62 28.34 5.01
CA ALA A 750 -2.36 27.37 5.81
C ALA A 750 -2.75 27.99 7.17
N PRO A 751 -3.65 27.37 7.97
CA PRO A 751 -3.98 27.88 9.30
C PRO A 751 -2.70 28.06 10.13
N ALA A 752 -2.55 29.23 10.77
CA ALA A 752 -1.35 29.59 11.50
C ALA A 752 -1.05 28.57 12.62
N SER A 753 0.21 28.17 12.75
CA SER A 753 0.67 27.51 13.97
C SER A 753 0.58 28.53 15.12
N THR A 754 0.10 28.11 16.28
CA THR A 754 -0.02 28.97 17.48
C THR A 754 1.33 29.35 18.10
N ASP A 755 2.45 28.84 17.57
CA ASP A 755 3.71 28.77 18.31
C ASP A 755 4.77 29.78 17.82
N GLY A 756 4.41 30.75 16.96
CA GLY A 756 5.20 31.97 16.68
C GLY A 756 6.57 31.81 15.99
N GLY A 757 7.04 30.57 15.77
CA GLY A 757 8.33 30.25 15.15
C GLY A 757 8.24 29.40 13.87
N THR A 758 7.04 28.97 13.48
CA THR A 758 6.85 28.00 12.38
C THR A 758 5.79 28.47 11.39
N LEU A 759 6.17 28.56 10.11
CA LEU A 759 5.30 28.94 9.01
C LEU A 759 4.71 27.70 8.33
N MET A 760 3.38 27.62 8.31
CA MET A 760 2.66 26.54 7.63
C MET A 760 2.15 27.03 6.28
N LEU A 761 2.54 26.34 5.21
CA LEU A 761 2.11 26.62 3.85
C LEU A 761 1.43 25.40 3.24
N LYS A 762 0.52 25.65 2.31
CA LYS A 762 -0.11 24.62 1.51
C LYS A 762 0.43 24.72 0.09
N GLU A 763 1.32 23.79 -0.24
CA GLU A 763 1.90 23.62 -1.56
C GLU A 763 0.93 22.84 -2.45
N LYS A 764 0.75 23.29 -3.69
CA LYS A 764 -0.07 22.62 -4.70
C LYS A 764 0.72 22.47 -5.97
N PHE A 765 0.77 21.26 -6.50
CA PHE A 765 1.52 20.99 -7.73
C PHE A 765 0.82 21.56 -8.97
N GLU A 766 1.58 22.28 -9.82
CA GLU A 766 1.10 23.02 -11.00
C GLU A 766 1.74 22.55 -12.31
N GLY A 767 2.76 21.68 -12.27
CA GLY A 767 3.22 20.97 -13.46
C GLY A 767 4.70 20.60 -13.48
N ILE A 768 5.10 19.95 -14.57
CA ILE A 768 6.50 19.59 -14.86
C ILE A 768 6.93 20.30 -16.15
N GLU A 769 8.15 20.79 -16.15
CA GLU A 769 8.81 21.32 -17.32
C GLU A 769 10.16 20.61 -17.51
N LEU A 770 10.45 20.21 -18.75
CA LEU A 770 11.72 19.61 -19.13
C LEU A 770 12.32 20.42 -20.28
N ASN A 771 13.47 21.07 -20.05
CA ASN A 771 14.16 21.91 -21.04
C ASN A 771 13.25 22.96 -21.71
N GLY A 772 12.40 23.65 -20.95
CA GLY A 772 11.46 24.64 -21.48
C GLY A 772 10.13 24.06 -21.99
N PHE A 773 10.00 22.73 -22.07
CA PHE A 773 8.76 22.08 -22.52
C PHE A 773 7.91 21.67 -21.33
N ARG A 774 6.73 22.28 -21.16
CA ARG A 774 5.72 21.83 -20.19
C ARG A 774 5.17 20.47 -20.61
N LEU A 775 5.31 19.49 -19.73
CA LEU A 775 4.76 18.15 -19.94
C LEU A 775 3.27 18.15 -19.55
N PRO A 776 2.39 17.50 -20.32
CA PRO A 776 1.01 17.29 -19.91
C PRO A 776 0.99 16.38 -18.68
N TYR A 777 0.22 16.75 -17.66
CA TYR A 777 0.07 15.98 -16.43
C TYR A 777 -1.42 15.82 -16.08
N PRO A 778 -1.82 14.71 -15.44
CA PRO A 778 -3.22 14.49 -15.04
C PRO A 778 -3.69 15.50 -13.99
N ASN A 779 -4.97 15.90 -14.02
CA ASN A 779 -5.56 16.77 -12.98
C ASN A 779 -5.37 16.22 -11.55
N ALA A 780 -5.29 14.89 -11.41
CA ALA A 780 -4.95 14.17 -10.18
C ALA A 780 -3.64 14.60 -9.53
N TRP A 781 -2.68 15.11 -10.31
CA TRP A 781 -1.38 15.57 -9.79
C TRP A 781 -1.48 16.94 -9.13
N ARG A 782 -2.58 17.69 -9.31
CA ARG A 782 -2.81 19.01 -8.67
C ARG A 782 -3.16 18.92 -7.19
N LYS A 783 -2.77 17.83 -6.51
CA LYS A 783 -2.97 17.67 -5.08
C LYS A 783 -2.14 18.70 -4.34
N SER A 784 -2.71 19.12 -3.22
CA SER A 784 -2.02 20.00 -2.28
C SER A 784 -1.53 19.20 -1.10
N ARG A 785 -0.34 19.53 -0.62
CA ARG A 785 0.26 19.03 0.61
C ARG A 785 0.63 20.21 1.50
N TYR A 786 0.77 19.94 2.78
CA TYR A 786 1.25 20.93 3.74
C TYR A 786 2.78 20.86 3.79
N LEU A 787 3.39 22.04 3.82
CA LEU A 787 4.80 22.26 4.10
C LEU A 787 4.90 23.07 5.39
N GLU A 788 5.78 22.63 6.27
CA GLU A 788 6.11 23.31 7.52
C GLU A 788 7.53 23.86 7.41
N PHE A 789 7.70 25.16 7.68
CA PHE A 789 8.99 25.83 7.69
C PHE A 789 9.31 26.35 9.09
N SER A 790 10.37 25.81 9.70
CA SER A 790 10.93 26.30 10.95
C SER A 790 12.12 27.21 10.62
N TYR A 791 11.94 28.51 10.81
CA TYR A 791 12.98 29.51 10.54
C TYR A 791 14.01 29.54 11.66
N LEU A 792 15.26 29.17 11.37
CA LEU A 792 16.30 29.23 12.39
C LEU A 792 16.99 30.60 12.42
N ASP A 793 17.25 31.19 11.25
CA ASP A 793 17.74 32.56 11.01
C ASP A 793 17.58 32.94 9.51
N GLU A 794 18.28 33.97 9.03
CA GLU A 794 18.24 34.44 7.63
C GLU A 794 18.88 33.46 6.63
N GLU A 795 19.84 32.63 7.07
CA GLU A 795 20.62 31.73 6.24
C GLU A 795 20.09 30.29 6.28
N PHE A 796 19.47 29.87 7.39
CA PHE A 796 19.09 28.49 7.66
C PHE A 796 17.59 28.33 7.95
N ALA A 797 16.97 27.35 7.30
CA ALA A 797 15.63 26.90 7.62
C ALA A 797 15.54 25.37 7.64
N ILE A 798 14.52 24.86 8.34
CA ILE A 798 14.13 23.46 8.28
C ILE A 798 12.78 23.40 7.57
N ALA A 799 12.70 22.68 6.46
CA ALA A 799 11.47 22.44 5.72
C ALA A 799 10.98 21.01 5.94
N ARG A 800 9.73 20.81 6.32
CA ARG A 800 9.12 19.49 6.50
C ARG A 800 7.96 19.30 5.53
N GLY A 801 7.97 18.16 4.83
CA GLY A 801 6.85 17.73 4.02
C GLY A 801 5.76 17.04 4.84
N SER A 802 4.66 16.64 4.20
CA SER A 802 3.59 15.85 4.82
C SER A 802 4.04 14.50 5.38
N GLY A 803 5.25 14.03 5.04
CA GLY A 803 5.91 12.85 5.63
C GLY A 803 6.46 13.07 7.05
N GLY A 804 6.58 14.33 7.49
CA GLY A 804 7.18 14.70 8.77
C GLY A 804 8.71 14.65 8.79
N GLU A 805 9.37 14.32 7.69
CA GLU A 805 10.84 14.31 7.58
C GLU A 805 11.38 15.74 7.38
N PRO A 806 12.40 16.18 8.16
CA PRO A 806 12.98 17.51 8.06
C PRO A 806 14.06 17.57 6.98
N HIS A 807 13.99 18.58 6.14
CA HIS A 807 15.05 18.97 5.21
C HIS A 807 15.76 20.21 5.75
N PHE A 808 17.06 20.10 5.96
CA PHE A 808 17.90 21.24 6.29
C PHE A 808 18.25 22.00 5.01
N ILE A 809 17.81 23.25 4.91
CA ILE A 809 18.00 24.09 3.74
C ILE A 809 18.81 25.34 4.09
N LEU A 810 19.71 25.70 3.18
CA LEU A 810 20.58 26.86 3.27
C LEU A 810 20.20 27.85 2.17
N ARG A 811 20.03 29.12 2.51
CA ARG A 811 19.82 30.18 1.55
C ARG A 811 21.11 30.41 0.75
N SER A 812 21.04 30.36 -0.57
CA SER A 812 22.14 30.83 -1.42
C SER A 812 22.19 32.35 -1.33
N MET A 813 23.33 32.89 -0.90
CA MET A 813 23.62 34.33 -1.02
C MET A 813 23.77 34.76 -2.48
#